data_AF-A0A4Z0KA70-F1
#
_entry.id   AF-A0A4Z0KA70-F1
#
_cell.length_a   1.000
_cell.length_b   1.000
_cell.length_c   1.000
_cell.angle_alpha   90.00
_cell.angle_beta   90.00
_cell.angle_gamma   90.00
#
_symmetry.space_group_name_H-M   'P 1'
#
loop_
_entity.id
_entity.type
_entity.pdbx_description
1 polymer ?
#
loop_
_entity_poly.entity_id
_entity_poly.type
_entity_poly.pdbx_seq_one_letter_code
_entity_poly.pdbx_strand_id
1 'polypeptide(L)'
;MSSFFESPEFLEQAAAGRVSHSPGMADELMQEMAPFLKAEGIDIDDPNADFTEAEFHAAMEKAQAQYNRRLFTPVGAHRGLALAELREFALAVAAGDVDGASAVVSSLPSDPEDFAPSVAQVTGAAMGLVDEWFTDETYGPRLGGVMAPKWRAKKSRAVARDILALAHKGRVVDSLDRLIAGNSGLPVLEGSMLAVAAAVTRLSRANKVPAEEVVDELMPLAGYPEPVAGSCAGTSAQTDGAVHDAETIQAELPAWLGGQTAEDQLLAGGGSAADAETDIDTRMDEVEAIVHEMPLNQRFRDWLSDELDDPGEDSEIFASAHLLFCIAVSAGISIEEPEGVLDLLDVLEGFAADGSKGESDRSTAIFVDSLEALDDYLHFRMDTDEDPARWDEVHTHAEAAGMRTDPLPAMLMNQIESSALDEEEAAAPLPSNLLVDGVTGLLEWIGEGRAVTGKGRVKRADIAEVVAKFDINAVGVAANARVEDGVRYVRSIDEVPTFDEIWNVLQLAGIIELTGTKVRPGSAAEQWRAGDVPAETALPLVGSFIHELLGNAADMVGDSSPDTSRLLLAQRIAEILDAEAAPERPELELDEDLIQAMDEMAGKVIETLIGYGILERAADGSPNVPRHFHRIVAGAAVVLLTGWGHEEN
;
A
#
# COMPACT_ATOMS: atom_id res chain seq x y z
N MET A 1 26.34 -30.84 -17.94
CA MET A 1 25.65 -30.75 -16.64
C MET A 1 24.21 -31.12 -16.93
N SER A 2 23.75 -32.30 -16.48
CA SER A 2 22.34 -32.67 -16.64
C SER A 2 21.49 -31.74 -15.79
N SER A 3 20.39 -31.23 -16.35
CA SER A 3 19.49 -30.33 -15.65
C SER A 3 18.89 -31.04 -14.45
N PHE A 4 18.64 -30.29 -13.38
CA PHE A 4 18.01 -30.77 -12.15
C PHE A 4 16.74 -31.62 -12.40
N PHE A 5 15.98 -31.26 -13.44
CA PHE A 5 14.74 -31.91 -13.90
C PHE A 5 14.94 -33.27 -14.59
N GLU A 6 16.16 -33.61 -15.00
CA GLU A 6 16.50 -34.92 -15.60
C GLU A 6 17.14 -35.88 -14.58
N SER A 7 17.24 -35.47 -13.31
CA SER A 7 17.83 -36.31 -12.29
C SER A 7 16.92 -37.53 -12.00
N PRO A 8 17.50 -38.73 -11.81
CA PRO A 8 16.73 -39.93 -11.47
C PRO A 8 15.91 -39.75 -10.20
N GLU A 9 16.41 -39.00 -9.21
CA GLU A 9 15.71 -38.69 -7.96
C GLU A 9 14.45 -37.82 -8.20
N PHE A 10 14.52 -36.82 -9.08
CA PHE A 10 13.35 -35.98 -9.41
C PHE A 10 12.24 -36.79 -10.10
N LEU A 11 12.61 -37.67 -11.04
CA LEU A 11 11.66 -38.55 -11.73
C LEU A 11 11.06 -39.60 -10.79
N GLU A 12 11.81 -40.09 -9.81
CA GLU A 12 11.33 -41.03 -8.80
C GLU A 12 10.35 -40.36 -7.81
N GLN A 13 10.58 -39.08 -7.47
CA GLN A 13 9.68 -38.28 -6.63
C GLN A 13 8.39 -37.86 -7.35
N ALA A 14 8.48 -37.50 -8.64
CA ALA A 14 7.31 -37.20 -9.48
C ALA A 14 6.43 -38.45 -9.69
N ALA A 15 7.03 -39.61 -9.92
CA ALA A 15 6.30 -40.88 -10.06
C ALA A 15 5.66 -41.37 -8.73
N ALA A 16 6.16 -40.90 -7.59
CA ALA A 16 5.61 -41.21 -6.27
C ALA A 16 4.44 -40.29 -5.85
N GLY A 17 3.99 -39.37 -6.71
CA GLY A 17 2.86 -38.48 -6.45
C GLY A 17 3.13 -37.41 -5.38
N ARG A 18 4.40 -37.13 -5.07
CA ARG A 18 4.81 -36.11 -4.07
C ARG A 18 5.13 -34.75 -4.69
N VAL A 19 4.97 -34.61 -6.00
CA VAL A 19 5.06 -33.35 -6.73
C VAL A 19 3.76 -33.22 -7.51
N SER A 20 2.84 -32.39 -7.03
CA SER A 20 1.68 -31.95 -7.79
C SER A 20 2.10 -30.76 -8.64
N HIS A 21 1.95 -30.84 -9.96
CA HIS A 21 2.06 -29.68 -10.82
C HIS A 21 0.76 -28.91 -10.73
N SER A 22 0.67 -27.95 -9.81
CA SER A 22 -0.38 -26.94 -9.86
C SER A 22 -0.05 -25.99 -11.03
N PRO A 23 -0.93 -25.85 -12.04
CA PRO A 23 -0.74 -24.85 -13.10
C PRO A 23 -0.59 -23.46 -12.45
N GLY A 24 0.28 -22.59 -12.96
CA GLY A 24 0.40 -21.22 -12.43
C GLY A 24 -0.84 -20.38 -12.73
N MET A 25 -1.05 -19.22 -12.07
CA MET A 25 -2.18 -18.31 -12.35
C MET A 25 -2.33 -17.96 -13.84
N ALA A 26 -1.21 -17.85 -14.56
CA ALA A 26 -1.23 -17.63 -16.01
C ALA A 26 -1.82 -18.86 -16.77
N ASP A 27 -1.54 -20.08 -16.32
CA ASP A 27 -2.10 -21.30 -16.91
C ASP A 27 -3.58 -21.49 -16.56
N GLU A 28 -4.01 -21.11 -15.35
CA GLU A 28 -5.41 -21.13 -14.93
C GLU A 28 -6.24 -20.11 -15.71
N LEU A 29 -5.77 -18.86 -15.78
CA LEU A 29 -6.38 -17.83 -16.60
C LEU A 29 -6.40 -18.23 -18.09
N MET A 30 -5.31 -18.83 -18.59
CA MET A 30 -5.28 -19.33 -19.98
C MET A 30 -6.25 -20.50 -20.19
N GLN A 31 -6.46 -21.38 -19.21
CA GLN A 31 -7.49 -22.42 -19.26
C GLN A 31 -8.90 -21.84 -19.25
N GLU A 32 -9.15 -20.78 -18.48
CA GLU A 32 -10.43 -20.07 -18.47
C GLU A 32 -10.69 -19.29 -19.76
N MET A 33 -9.63 -18.73 -20.36
CA MET A 33 -9.67 -18.03 -21.65
C MET A 33 -9.72 -18.97 -22.85
N ALA A 34 -9.28 -20.24 -22.70
CA ALA A 34 -9.19 -21.24 -23.77
C ALA A 34 -10.50 -21.38 -24.58
N PRO A 35 -11.70 -21.45 -23.97
CA PRO A 35 -12.96 -21.54 -24.73
C PRO A 35 -13.24 -20.30 -25.59
N PHE A 36 -12.84 -19.12 -25.12
CA PHE A 36 -13.04 -17.85 -25.83
C PHE A 36 -12.02 -17.68 -26.95
N LEU A 37 -10.76 -18.05 -26.71
CA LEU A 37 -9.71 -18.09 -27.74
C LEU A 37 -10.08 -19.07 -28.87
N LYS A 38 -10.60 -20.24 -28.49
CA LYS A 38 -11.07 -21.25 -29.44
C LYS A 38 -12.24 -20.76 -30.29
N ALA A 39 -13.12 -19.93 -29.73
CA ALA A 39 -14.20 -19.28 -30.46
C ALA A 39 -13.70 -18.25 -31.48
N GLU A 40 -12.57 -17.59 -31.21
CA GLU A 40 -11.87 -16.68 -32.14
C GLU A 40 -10.92 -17.40 -33.12
N GLY A 41 -10.84 -18.73 -33.05
CA GLY A 41 -10.05 -19.56 -33.97
C GLY A 41 -8.64 -19.92 -33.49
N ILE A 42 -8.30 -19.63 -32.24
CA ILE A 42 -7.02 -19.97 -31.59
C ILE A 42 -7.23 -21.13 -30.62
N ASP A 43 -6.72 -22.31 -30.95
CA ASP A 43 -6.79 -23.49 -30.07
C ASP A 43 -5.45 -23.69 -29.36
N ILE A 44 -5.31 -23.13 -28.16
CA ILE A 44 -4.08 -23.22 -27.35
C ILE A 44 -3.78 -24.65 -26.87
N ASP A 45 -4.80 -25.51 -26.86
CA ASP A 45 -4.69 -26.92 -26.48
C ASP A 45 -4.28 -27.83 -27.66
N ASP A 46 -4.24 -27.30 -28.90
CA ASP A 46 -3.79 -28.05 -30.08
C ASP A 46 -2.28 -27.83 -30.32
N PRO A 47 -1.43 -28.86 -30.12
CA PRO A 47 0.02 -28.75 -30.35
C PRO A 47 0.41 -28.56 -31.82
N ASN A 48 -0.56 -28.59 -32.75
CA ASN A 48 -0.35 -28.31 -34.19
C ASN A 48 -1.03 -27.02 -34.66
N ALA A 49 -1.57 -26.20 -33.75
CA ALA A 49 -2.15 -24.91 -34.12
C ALA A 49 -1.06 -24.00 -34.72
N ASP A 50 -1.36 -23.40 -35.87
CA ASP A 50 -0.48 -22.47 -36.58
C ASP A 50 -1.18 -21.11 -36.64
N PHE A 51 -0.72 -20.19 -35.80
CA PHE A 51 -1.19 -18.80 -35.74
C PHE A 51 0.00 -17.87 -35.53
N THR A 52 -0.10 -16.66 -36.08
CA THR A 52 0.90 -15.63 -35.89
C THR A 52 0.73 -14.91 -34.55
N GLU A 53 1.79 -14.27 -34.05
CA GLU A 53 1.76 -13.46 -32.82
C GLU A 53 0.68 -12.34 -32.88
N ALA A 54 0.50 -11.73 -34.06
CA ALA A 54 -0.52 -10.70 -34.26
C ALA A 54 -1.96 -11.27 -34.22
N GLU A 55 -2.17 -12.49 -34.72
CA GLU A 55 -3.47 -13.17 -34.65
C GLU A 55 -3.79 -13.60 -33.21
N PHE A 56 -2.78 -14.04 -32.47
CA PHE A 56 -2.90 -14.37 -31.04
C PHE A 56 -3.28 -13.15 -30.20
N HIS A 57 -2.56 -12.02 -30.34
CA HIS A 57 -2.89 -10.80 -29.60
C HIS A 57 -4.30 -10.27 -29.92
N ALA A 58 -4.70 -10.27 -31.18
CA ALA A 58 -6.04 -9.84 -31.57
C ALA A 58 -7.15 -10.78 -31.07
N ALA A 59 -6.88 -12.08 -30.96
CA ALA A 59 -7.80 -13.04 -30.36
C ALA A 59 -7.87 -12.89 -28.83
N MET A 60 -6.73 -12.64 -28.17
CA MET A 60 -6.65 -12.36 -26.73
C MET A 60 -7.46 -11.12 -26.35
N GLU A 61 -7.33 -10.00 -27.08
CA GLU A 61 -8.12 -8.79 -26.83
C GLU A 61 -9.63 -9.06 -26.87
N LYS A 62 -10.09 -9.85 -27.84
CA LYS A 62 -11.52 -10.20 -27.96
C LYS A 62 -11.96 -11.24 -26.93
N ALA A 63 -11.11 -12.22 -26.63
CA ALA A 63 -11.38 -13.23 -25.62
C ALA A 63 -11.49 -12.59 -24.23
N GLN A 64 -10.59 -11.67 -23.90
CA GLN A 64 -10.65 -10.84 -22.69
C GLN A 64 -11.94 -10.04 -22.63
N ALA A 65 -12.34 -9.38 -23.72
CA ALA A 65 -13.58 -8.62 -23.77
C ALA A 65 -14.83 -9.50 -23.58
N GLN A 66 -14.82 -10.74 -24.10
CA GLN A 66 -15.91 -11.71 -23.91
C GLN A 66 -15.93 -12.28 -22.48
N TYR A 67 -14.75 -12.57 -21.92
CA TYR A 67 -14.58 -13.04 -20.55
C TYR A 67 -15.07 -11.98 -19.55
N ASN A 68 -14.61 -10.73 -19.70
CA ASN A 68 -15.09 -9.61 -18.88
C ASN A 68 -16.61 -9.44 -19.01
N ARG A 69 -17.17 -9.46 -20.23
CA ARG A 69 -18.64 -9.40 -20.40
C ARG A 69 -19.37 -10.52 -19.67
N ARG A 70 -18.80 -11.72 -19.58
CA ARG A 70 -19.39 -12.84 -18.82
C ARG A 70 -19.40 -12.54 -17.32
N LEU A 71 -18.34 -11.96 -16.77
CA LEU A 71 -18.27 -11.59 -15.35
C LEU A 71 -19.35 -10.57 -14.95
N PHE A 72 -19.62 -9.58 -15.83
CA PHE A 72 -20.62 -8.53 -15.58
C PHE A 72 -22.06 -8.94 -15.96
N THR A 73 -22.29 -10.11 -16.56
CA THR A 73 -23.64 -10.52 -17.00
C THR A 73 -24.16 -11.71 -16.19
N PRO A 74 -24.77 -11.47 -15.01
CA PRO A 74 -25.31 -12.56 -14.21
C PRO A 74 -26.49 -13.24 -14.90
N VAL A 75 -26.59 -14.55 -14.72
CA VAL A 75 -27.67 -15.41 -15.24
C VAL A 75 -28.20 -16.31 -14.11
N GLY A 76 -29.36 -16.94 -14.31
CA GLY A 76 -29.91 -17.92 -13.36
C GLY A 76 -30.11 -17.33 -11.95
N ALA A 77 -29.67 -18.06 -10.93
CA ALA A 77 -29.84 -17.70 -9.52
C ALA A 77 -29.10 -16.39 -9.17
N HIS A 78 -27.86 -16.20 -9.64
CA HIS A 78 -27.09 -14.97 -9.41
C HIS A 78 -27.73 -13.72 -10.01
N ARG A 79 -28.51 -13.86 -11.10
CA ARG A 79 -29.31 -12.73 -11.59
C ARG A 79 -30.43 -12.37 -10.62
N GLY A 80 -31.08 -13.37 -10.01
CA GLY A 80 -32.06 -13.15 -8.95
C GLY A 80 -31.44 -12.48 -7.72
N LEU A 81 -30.26 -12.95 -7.28
CA LEU A 81 -29.52 -12.37 -6.17
C LEU A 81 -29.09 -10.92 -6.46
N ALA A 82 -28.49 -10.64 -7.62
CA ALA A 82 -28.10 -9.28 -7.99
C ALA A 82 -29.30 -8.32 -8.02
N LEU A 83 -30.48 -8.79 -8.45
CA LEU A 83 -31.71 -8.00 -8.39
C LEU A 83 -32.20 -7.80 -6.96
N ALA A 84 -32.01 -8.76 -6.06
CA ALA A 84 -32.39 -8.62 -4.65
C ALA A 84 -31.59 -7.48 -3.98
N GLU A 85 -30.27 -7.45 -4.17
CA GLU A 85 -29.39 -6.38 -3.66
C GLU A 85 -29.77 -5.01 -4.23
N LEU A 86 -30.03 -4.92 -5.53
CA LEU A 86 -30.47 -3.66 -6.16
C LEU A 86 -31.83 -3.18 -5.64
N ARG A 87 -32.73 -4.10 -5.28
CA ARG A 87 -34.01 -3.76 -4.67
C ARG A 87 -33.81 -3.22 -3.27
N GLU A 88 -33.02 -3.89 -2.44
CA GLU A 88 -32.73 -3.48 -1.07
C GLU A 88 -32.10 -2.09 -1.04
N PHE A 89 -31.05 -1.89 -1.84
CA PHE A 89 -30.40 -0.59 -2.00
C PHE A 89 -31.38 0.50 -2.45
N ALA A 90 -32.18 0.24 -3.49
CA ALA A 90 -33.11 1.23 -4.03
C ALA A 90 -34.20 1.61 -3.02
N LEU A 91 -34.65 0.65 -2.19
CA LEU A 91 -35.63 0.90 -1.13
C LEU A 91 -35.03 1.71 0.03
N ALA A 92 -33.82 1.39 0.47
CA ALA A 92 -33.10 2.16 1.49
C ALA A 92 -32.92 3.63 1.05
N VAL A 93 -32.45 3.85 -0.18
CA VAL A 93 -32.33 5.21 -0.75
C VAL A 93 -33.67 5.91 -0.87
N ALA A 94 -34.75 5.21 -1.25
CA ALA A 94 -36.09 5.79 -1.35
C ALA A 94 -36.65 6.20 0.03
N ALA A 95 -36.31 5.45 1.08
CA ALA A 95 -36.63 5.76 2.48
C ALA A 95 -35.77 6.89 3.05
N GLY A 96 -34.66 7.23 2.39
CA GLY A 96 -33.67 8.21 2.88
C GLY A 96 -32.69 7.62 3.88
N ASP A 97 -32.62 6.29 3.98
CA ASP A 97 -31.68 5.54 4.79
C ASP A 97 -30.39 5.33 3.98
N VAL A 98 -29.46 6.27 4.14
CA VAL A 98 -28.17 6.23 3.43
C VAL A 98 -27.24 5.17 4.03
N ASP A 99 -27.42 4.85 5.31
CA ASP A 99 -26.59 3.87 6.03
C ASP A 99 -26.97 2.45 5.64
N GLY A 100 -28.26 2.14 5.63
CA GLY A 100 -28.75 0.86 5.10
C GLY A 100 -28.40 0.67 3.63
N ALA A 101 -28.39 1.74 2.82
CA ALA A 101 -27.93 1.65 1.44
C ALA A 101 -26.41 1.41 1.34
N SER A 102 -25.59 1.97 2.24
CA SER A 102 -24.14 1.73 2.28
C SER A 102 -23.84 0.28 2.63
N ALA A 103 -24.54 -0.26 3.63
CA ALA A 103 -24.38 -1.64 4.06
C ALA A 103 -24.60 -2.66 2.92
N VAL A 104 -25.57 -2.42 2.04
CA VAL A 104 -25.82 -3.27 0.85
C VAL A 104 -24.67 -3.22 -0.15
N VAL A 105 -23.93 -2.09 -0.24
CA VAL A 105 -22.74 -2.01 -1.11
C VAL A 105 -21.58 -2.78 -0.48
N SER A 106 -21.37 -2.59 0.82
CA SER A 106 -20.27 -3.21 1.58
C SER A 106 -20.41 -4.72 1.73
N SER A 107 -21.62 -5.28 1.63
CA SER A 107 -21.87 -6.72 1.72
C SER A 107 -21.59 -7.49 0.43
N LEU A 108 -21.24 -6.82 -0.68
CA LEU A 108 -21.04 -7.48 -1.97
C LEU A 108 -19.63 -8.07 -2.09
N PRO A 109 -19.47 -9.39 -2.30
CA PRO A 109 -18.16 -9.99 -2.50
C PRO A 109 -17.55 -9.63 -3.86
N SER A 110 -16.22 -9.73 -3.98
CA SER A 110 -15.50 -9.49 -5.23
C SER A 110 -15.83 -10.54 -6.30
N ASP A 111 -15.93 -11.81 -5.90
CA ASP A 111 -16.26 -12.96 -6.73
C ASP A 111 -17.65 -13.50 -6.40
N PRO A 112 -18.34 -14.18 -7.33
CA PRO A 112 -19.68 -14.67 -7.06
C PRO A 112 -19.64 -15.89 -6.13
N GLU A 113 -20.41 -15.83 -5.05
CA GLU A 113 -20.59 -16.93 -4.10
C GLU A 113 -21.95 -17.59 -4.29
N ASP A 114 -22.15 -18.80 -3.76
CA ASP A 114 -23.39 -19.55 -3.94
C ASP A 114 -24.67 -18.78 -3.57
N PHE A 115 -24.56 -17.87 -2.59
CA PHE A 115 -25.68 -17.10 -2.06
C PHE A 115 -25.51 -15.59 -2.18
N ALA A 116 -24.40 -15.10 -2.72
CA ALA A 116 -24.14 -13.67 -2.87
C ALA A 116 -23.68 -13.33 -4.30
N PRO A 117 -24.25 -12.28 -4.93
CA PRO A 117 -23.82 -11.85 -6.24
C PRO A 117 -22.53 -11.02 -6.11
N SER A 118 -21.63 -11.12 -7.08
CA SER A 118 -20.41 -10.32 -7.02
C SER A 118 -20.63 -8.85 -7.35
N VAL A 119 -19.69 -7.99 -6.96
CA VAL A 119 -19.60 -6.57 -7.37
C VAL A 119 -19.77 -6.41 -8.88
N ALA A 120 -19.10 -7.23 -9.68
CA ALA A 120 -19.20 -7.18 -11.14
C ALA A 120 -20.62 -7.54 -11.62
N GLN A 121 -21.23 -8.57 -11.03
CA GLN A 121 -22.58 -9.00 -11.39
C GLN A 121 -23.64 -7.94 -11.05
N VAL A 122 -23.56 -7.33 -9.88
CA VAL A 122 -24.47 -6.25 -9.46
C VAL A 122 -24.29 -5.02 -10.34
N THR A 123 -23.04 -4.63 -10.62
CA THR A 123 -22.73 -3.49 -11.50
C THR A 123 -23.33 -3.68 -12.88
N GLY A 124 -23.09 -4.83 -13.52
CA GLY A 124 -23.59 -5.08 -14.86
C GLY A 124 -25.11 -5.28 -14.91
N ALA A 125 -25.73 -5.89 -13.88
CA ALA A 125 -27.18 -5.96 -13.76
C ALA A 125 -27.81 -4.56 -13.65
N ALA A 126 -27.25 -3.68 -12.81
CA ALA A 126 -27.72 -2.31 -12.61
C ALA A 126 -27.64 -1.49 -13.91
N MET A 127 -26.50 -1.55 -14.59
CA MET A 127 -26.29 -0.83 -15.85
C MET A 127 -27.21 -1.32 -16.97
N GLY A 128 -27.42 -2.63 -17.06
CA GLY A 128 -28.38 -3.22 -18.00
C GLY A 128 -29.81 -2.75 -17.75
N LEU A 129 -30.26 -2.74 -16.49
CA LEU A 129 -31.59 -2.24 -16.12
C LEU A 129 -31.76 -0.75 -16.44
N VAL A 130 -30.74 0.06 -16.16
CA VAL A 130 -30.79 1.50 -16.44
C VAL A 130 -30.89 1.75 -17.94
N ASP A 131 -30.13 1.05 -18.79
CA ASP A 131 -30.29 1.17 -20.24
C ASP A 131 -31.68 0.70 -20.71
N GLU A 132 -32.18 -0.43 -20.19
CA GLU A 132 -33.50 -0.97 -20.51
C GLU A 132 -34.61 0.03 -20.17
N TRP A 133 -34.65 0.55 -18.94
CA TRP A 133 -35.74 1.42 -18.49
C TRP A 133 -35.74 2.79 -19.16
N PHE A 134 -34.57 3.34 -19.51
CA PHE A 134 -34.49 4.65 -20.17
C PHE A 134 -34.78 4.57 -21.67
N THR A 135 -34.58 3.41 -22.28
CA THR A 135 -34.91 3.18 -23.70
C THR A 135 -36.31 2.61 -23.91
N ASP A 136 -36.96 2.09 -22.86
CA ASP A 136 -38.34 1.61 -22.91
C ASP A 136 -39.36 2.73 -23.23
N GLU A 137 -40.31 2.43 -24.12
CA GLU A 137 -41.32 3.39 -24.59
C GLU A 137 -42.32 3.81 -23.48
N THR A 138 -42.50 2.98 -22.46
CA THR A 138 -43.42 3.19 -21.34
C THR A 138 -42.75 3.99 -20.20
N TYR A 139 -41.54 3.60 -19.80
CA TYR A 139 -40.83 4.18 -18.65
C TYR A 139 -39.94 5.37 -19.01
N GLY A 140 -39.22 5.31 -20.14
CA GLY A 140 -38.24 6.32 -20.57
C GLY A 140 -38.78 7.76 -20.52
N PRO A 141 -39.98 8.07 -21.06
CA PRO A 141 -40.55 9.42 -21.00
C PRO A 141 -40.78 9.95 -19.57
N ARG A 142 -40.94 9.08 -18.57
CA ARG A 142 -41.16 9.45 -17.15
C ARG A 142 -39.86 9.68 -16.39
N LEU A 143 -38.76 9.12 -16.88
CA LEU A 143 -37.42 9.22 -16.31
C LEU A 143 -36.67 10.50 -16.73
N GLY A 144 -37.23 11.29 -17.64
CA GLY A 144 -36.66 12.57 -18.05
C GLY A 144 -36.42 13.53 -16.88
N GLY A 145 -35.18 14.03 -16.77
CA GLY A 145 -34.75 14.98 -15.73
C GLY A 145 -34.56 14.36 -14.34
N VAL A 146 -34.40 13.03 -14.26
CA VAL A 146 -33.96 12.34 -13.05
C VAL A 146 -32.59 12.85 -12.60
N MET A 147 -32.41 12.94 -11.29
CA MET A 147 -31.19 13.44 -10.66
C MET A 147 -30.62 12.35 -9.78
N ALA A 148 -29.28 12.22 -9.78
CA ALA A 148 -28.59 11.33 -8.86
C ALA A 148 -28.94 11.69 -7.39
N PRO A 149 -29.35 10.70 -6.57
CA PRO A 149 -29.56 10.87 -5.14
C PRO A 149 -28.34 11.49 -4.44
N LYS A 150 -28.53 11.95 -3.21
CA LYS A 150 -27.38 12.32 -2.38
C LYS A 150 -26.68 11.03 -1.96
N TRP A 151 -25.36 11.08 -1.92
CA TRP A 151 -24.50 9.98 -1.52
C TRP A 151 -23.30 10.53 -0.74
N ARG A 152 -22.70 9.71 0.13
CA ARG A 152 -21.56 10.08 0.99
C ARG A 152 -20.35 10.44 0.12
N ALA A 153 -19.98 9.57 -0.80
CA ALA A 153 -18.91 9.81 -1.75
C ALA A 153 -19.34 10.74 -2.91
N LYS A 154 -18.64 11.88 -3.07
CA LYS A 154 -18.90 12.84 -4.16
C LYS A 154 -18.59 12.24 -5.54
N LYS A 155 -17.57 11.39 -5.65
CA LYS A 155 -17.12 10.74 -6.89
C LYS A 155 -18.20 9.79 -7.44
N SER A 156 -18.73 8.91 -6.61
CA SER A 156 -19.78 7.94 -6.98
C SER A 156 -21.08 8.63 -7.39
N ARG A 157 -21.40 9.76 -6.75
CA ARG A 157 -22.51 10.62 -7.18
C ARG A 157 -22.26 11.29 -8.53
N ALA A 158 -21.02 11.67 -8.84
CA ALA A 158 -20.66 12.20 -10.17
C ALA A 158 -20.79 11.11 -11.24
N VAL A 159 -20.29 9.89 -10.95
CA VAL A 159 -20.43 8.73 -11.83
C VAL A 159 -21.91 8.39 -12.07
N ALA A 160 -22.75 8.42 -11.03
CA ALA A 160 -24.20 8.24 -11.18
C ALA A 160 -24.81 9.27 -12.15
N ARG A 161 -24.35 10.53 -12.14
CA ARG A 161 -24.82 11.55 -13.08
C ARG A 161 -24.40 11.24 -14.52
N ASP A 162 -23.19 10.76 -14.71
CA ASP A 162 -22.67 10.37 -16.02
C ASP A 162 -23.40 9.14 -16.56
N ILE A 163 -23.63 8.13 -15.72
CA ILE A 163 -24.46 6.96 -16.03
C ILE A 163 -25.87 7.38 -16.44
N LEU A 164 -26.54 8.25 -15.65
CA LEU A 164 -27.87 8.75 -16.01
C LEU A 164 -27.87 9.55 -17.33
N ALA A 165 -26.80 10.27 -17.64
CA ALA A 165 -26.66 10.99 -18.91
C ALA A 165 -26.44 10.03 -20.10
N LEU A 166 -25.74 8.91 -19.89
CA LEU A 166 -25.56 7.84 -20.87
C LEU A 166 -26.85 7.03 -21.08
N ALA A 167 -27.63 6.81 -20.02
CA ALA A 167 -28.88 6.05 -20.03
C ALA A 167 -29.91 6.61 -21.00
N HIS A 168 -30.02 7.95 -21.09
CA HIS A 168 -30.89 8.63 -22.06
C HIS A 168 -30.55 8.31 -23.52
N LYS A 169 -29.38 7.73 -23.79
CA LYS A 169 -28.94 7.33 -25.12
C LYS A 169 -28.91 5.81 -25.30
N GLY A 170 -29.22 5.01 -24.26
CA GLY A 170 -29.10 3.56 -24.28
C GLY A 170 -27.66 3.08 -24.49
N ARG A 171 -26.70 3.71 -23.80
CA ARG A 171 -25.25 3.50 -23.99
C ARG A 171 -24.49 3.26 -22.69
N VAL A 172 -25.18 2.94 -21.61
CA VAL A 172 -24.56 2.71 -20.30
C VAL A 172 -23.68 1.47 -20.36
N VAL A 173 -24.22 0.33 -20.80
CA VAL A 173 -23.48 -0.94 -20.90
C VAL A 173 -22.28 -0.82 -21.86
N ASP A 174 -22.47 -0.18 -23.01
CA ASP A 174 -21.40 0.08 -23.99
C ASP A 174 -20.27 0.98 -23.45
N SER A 175 -20.51 1.69 -22.35
CA SER A 175 -19.55 2.62 -21.74
C SER A 175 -18.89 2.07 -20.48
N LEU A 176 -19.18 0.82 -20.09
CA LEU A 176 -18.66 0.19 -18.86
C LEU A 176 -17.14 0.28 -18.76
N ASP A 177 -16.41 -0.20 -19.77
CA ASP A 177 -14.94 -0.19 -19.78
C ASP A 177 -14.38 1.23 -19.60
N ARG A 178 -15.00 2.20 -20.27
CA ARG A 178 -14.62 3.61 -20.17
C ARG A 178 -14.92 4.19 -18.78
N LEU A 179 -16.02 3.79 -18.16
CA LEU A 179 -16.41 4.27 -16.84
C LEU A 179 -15.46 3.72 -15.77
N ILE A 180 -15.11 2.44 -15.83
CA ILE A 180 -14.14 1.81 -14.91
C ILE A 180 -12.76 2.44 -15.07
N ALA A 181 -12.26 2.55 -16.31
CA ALA A 181 -10.95 3.16 -16.57
C ALA A 181 -10.83 4.62 -16.10
N GLY A 182 -11.95 5.35 -16.05
CA GLY A 182 -11.96 6.75 -15.62
C GLY A 182 -12.31 6.99 -14.15
N ASN A 183 -12.87 6.01 -13.43
CA ASN A 183 -13.47 6.27 -12.11
C ASN A 183 -13.19 5.23 -11.02
N SER A 184 -12.36 4.21 -11.26
CA SER A 184 -12.16 3.02 -10.41
C SER A 184 -13.46 2.20 -10.20
N GLY A 185 -13.34 0.94 -9.75
CA GLY A 185 -14.46 -0.02 -9.74
C GLY A 185 -15.60 0.36 -8.78
N LEU A 186 -15.27 0.72 -7.53
CA LEU A 186 -16.25 1.03 -6.48
C LEU A 186 -17.15 2.24 -6.83
N PRO A 187 -16.63 3.39 -7.30
CA PRO A 187 -17.50 4.49 -7.72
C PRO A 187 -18.43 4.15 -8.90
N VAL A 188 -18.05 3.17 -9.74
CA VAL A 188 -18.90 2.68 -10.83
C VAL A 188 -20.00 1.76 -10.30
N LEU A 189 -19.71 0.86 -9.35
CA LEU A 189 -20.72 0.06 -8.64
C LEU A 189 -21.75 0.97 -7.98
N GLU A 190 -21.31 1.81 -7.04
CA GLU A 190 -22.18 2.72 -6.29
C GLU A 190 -22.93 3.66 -7.23
N GLY A 191 -22.25 4.19 -8.25
CA GLY A 191 -22.86 5.05 -9.26
C GLY A 191 -23.98 4.36 -10.05
N SER A 192 -23.81 3.08 -10.37
CA SER A 192 -24.79 2.26 -11.09
C SER A 192 -26.00 1.94 -10.22
N MET A 193 -25.78 1.55 -8.96
CA MET A 193 -26.84 1.31 -7.98
C MET A 193 -27.62 2.59 -7.67
N LEU A 194 -26.94 3.74 -7.55
CA LEU A 194 -27.54 5.06 -7.40
C LEU A 194 -28.41 5.44 -8.60
N ALA A 195 -28.00 5.08 -9.83
CA ALA A 195 -28.80 5.35 -11.03
C ALA A 195 -30.10 4.52 -11.03
N VAL A 196 -30.05 3.26 -10.60
CA VAL A 196 -31.22 2.41 -10.37
C VAL A 196 -32.15 3.03 -9.32
N ALA A 197 -31.62 3.38 -8.15
CA ALA A 197 -32.39 4.01 -7.07
C ALA A 197 -33.02 5.34 -7.49
N ALA A 198 -32.31 6.13 -8.32
CA ALA A 198 -32.83 7.37 -8.89
C ALA A 198 -34.05 7.12 -9.77
N ALA A 199 -33.99 6.09 -10.63
CA ALA A 199 -35.07 5.71 -11.52
C ALA A 199 -36.29 5.21 -10.73
N VAL A 200 -36.09 4.33 -9.73
CA VAL A 200 -37.14 3.84 -8.84
C VAL A 200 -37.82 5.00 -8.09
N THR A 201 -37.03 5.87 -7.45
CA THR A 201 -37.56 7.05 -6.73
C THR A 201 -38.34 7.97 -7.66
N ARG A 202 -37.87 8.15 -8.91
CA ARG A 202 -38.54 8.97 -9.91
C ARG A 202 -39.87 8.37 -10.35
N LEU A 203 -39.91 7.07 -10.64
CA LEU A 203 -41.11 6.38 -11.09
C LEU A 203 -42.14 6.26 -9.97
N SER A 204 -41.71 6.00 -8.73
CA SER A 204 -42.60 6.00 -7.55
C SER A 204 -43.32 7.35 -7.42
N ARG A 205 -42.58 8.47 -7.51
CA ARG A 205 -43.16 9.82 -7.46
C ARG A 205 -44.05 10.13 -8.66
N ALA A 206 -43.68 9.72 -9.86
CA ALA A 206 -44.45 9.97 -11.09
C ALA A 206 -45.77 9.19 -11.10
N ASN A 207 -45.76 7.95 -10.62
CA ASN A 207 -46.89 7.03 -10.62
C ASN A 207 -47.74 7.14 -9.34
N LYS A 208 -47.21 7.78 -8.28
CA LYS A 208 -47.84 7.92 -6.95
C LYS A 208 -48.10 6.57 -6.28
N VAL A 209 -47.15 5.66 -6.43
CA VAL A 209 -47.13 4.33 -5.81
C VAL A 209 -45.92 4.22 -4.89
N PRO A 210 -45.97 3.37 -3.84
CA PRO A 210 -44.81 3.08 -3.00
C PRO A 210 -43.61 2.58 -3.83
N ALA A 211 -42.39 2.78 -3.32
CA ALA A 211 -41.18 2.36 -4.02
C ALA A 211 -41.13 0.83 -4.16
N GLU A 212 -41.68 0.11 -3.18
CA GLU A 212 -41.90 -1.32 -3.12
C GLU A 212 -42.66 -1.83 -4.35
N GLU A 213 -43.75 -1.15 -4.74
CA GLU A 213 -44.55 -1.54 -5.91
C GLU A 213 -43.77 -1.32 -7.23
N VAL A 214 -42.92 -0.28 -7.29
CA VAL A 214 -42.08 -0.02 -8.47
C VAL A 214 -40.98 -1.07 -8.60
N VAL A 215 -40.31 -1.43 -7.50
CA VAL A 215 -39.26 -2.46 -7.56
C VAL A 215 -39.84 -3.84 -7.86
N ASP A 216 -41.04 -4.16 -7.36
CA ASP A 216 -41.78 -5.39 -7.70
C ASP A 216 -42.11 -5.49 -9.19
N GLU A 217 -42.49 -4.38 -9.82
CA GLU A 217 -42.77 -4.31 -11.25
C GLU A 217 -41.49 -4.40 -12.11
N LEU A 218 -40.45 -3.63 -11.75
CA LEU A 218 -39.26 -3.46 -12.59
C LEU A 218 -38.16 -4.49 -12.34
N MET A 219 -38.08 -5.04 -11.13
CA MET A 219 -37.08 -6.02 -10.71
C MET A 219 -37.78 -7.24 -10.10
N PRO A 220 -38.57 -8.00 -10.89
CA PRO A 220 -39.29 -9.16 -10.37
C PRO A 220 -38.30 -10.27 -10.00
N LEU A 221 -38.36 -10.73 -8.75
CA LEU A 221 -37.60 -11.90 -8.29
C LEU A 221 -38.25 -13.23 -8.69
N ALA A 222 -39.57 -13.19 -8.98
CA ALA A 222 -40.31 -14.36 -9.42
C ALA A 222 -39.88 -14.81 -10.81
N GLY A 223 -39.29 -16.00 -10.92
CA GLY A 223 -38.85 -16.60 -12.19
C GLY A 223 -37.38 -16.98 -12.22
N TYR A 224 -36.59 -16.58 -11.22
CA TYR A 224 -35.22 -17.06 -11.04
C TYR A 224 -35.19 -18.34 -10.19
N PRO A 225 -34.30 -19.30 -10.51
CA PRO A 225 -34.11 -20.48 -9.66
C PRO A 225 -33.55 -20.06 -8.30
N GLU A 226 -33.91 -20.78 -7.23
CA GLU A 226 -33.30 -20.58 -5.91
C GLU A 226 -31.81 -20.96 -5.96
N PRO A 227 -30.92 -20.22 -5.26
CA PRO A 227 -29.52 -20.58 -5.13
C PRO A 227 -29.37 -21.93 -4.42
N VAL A 228 -28.40 -22.73 -4.84
CA VAL A 228 -28.11 -24.05 -4.27
C VAL A 228 -26.62 -24.09 -3.95
N ALA A 229 -26.25 -24.52 -2.74
CA ALA A 229 -24.85 -24.68 -2.36
C ALA A 229 -24.09 -25.59 -3.36
N GLY A 230 -22.88 -25.20 -3.73
CA GLY A 230 -22.08 -25.81 -4.77
C GLY A 230 -22.53 -25.48 -6.20
N SER A 231 -23.22 -24.34 -6.43
CA SER A 231 -23.63 -23.88 -7.76
C SER A 231 -22.55 -23.09 -8.48
N CYS A 232 -21.66 -22.43 -7.74
CA CYS A 232 -20.41 -21.87 -8.26
C CYS A 232 -19.34 -22.95 -8.49
N ALA A 233 -19.39 -24.05 -7.73
CA ALA A 233 -18.55 -25.23 -7.94
C ALA A 233 -19.10 -26.11 -9.09
N GLY A 234 -18.25 -26.51 -10.03
CA GLY A 234 -18.66 -27.28 -11.20
C GLY A 234 -19.49 -28.55 -10.88
N THR A 235 -20.77 -28.53 -11.26
CA THR A 235 -21.67 -29.67 -11.55
C THR A 235 -21.24 -31.06 -11.04
N SER A 236 -21.74 -31.50 -9.88
CA SER A 236 -22.11 -32.92 -9.65
C SER A 236 -23.13 -33.15 -8.50
N ALA A 237 -24.38 -33.33 -8.91
CA ALA A 237 -25.46 -34.18 -8.37
C ALA A 237 -25.59 -34.56 -6.86
N GLN A 238 -26.70 -34.07 -6.28
CA GLN A 238 -27.81 -34.78 -5.59
C GLN A 238 -27.67 -35.41 -4.17
N THR A 239 -28.59 -34.90 -3.32
CA THR A 239 -29.63 -35.57 -2.47
C THR A 239 -29.44 -35.79 -0.97
N ASP A 240 -30.43 -35.22 -0.26
CA ASP A 240 -31.17 -35.70 0.91
C ASP A 240 -30.56 -35.58 2.33
N GLY A 241 -31.09 -34.61 3.08
CA GLY A 241 -32.13 -34.96 4.05
C GLY A 241 -31.87 -34.71 5.55
N ALA A 242 -32.53 -33.67 6.05
CA ALA A 242 -33.40 -33.66 7.25
C ALA A 242 -32.89 -33.19 8.63
N VAL A 243 -33.33 -31.96 8.98
CA VAL A 243 -34.16 -31.51 10.13
C VAL A 243 -33.87 -32.06 11.55
N HIS A 244 -33.47 -31.20 12.52
CA HIS A 244 -34.34 -30.70 13.62
C HIS A 244 -33.62 -29.78 14.64
N ASP A 245 -34.17 -28.57 14.80
CA ASP A 245 -34.55 -27.79 15.99
C ASP A 245 -33.62 -27.64 17.22
N ALA A 246 -33.14 -26.39 17.36
CA ALA A 246 -33.28 -25.45 18.50
C ALA A 246 -33.53 -25.97 19.93
N GLU A 247 -32.65 -25.60 20.89
CA GLU A 247 -32.96 -24.64 21.97
C GLU A 247 -31.81 -24.42 22.98
N THR A 248 -31.53 -23.12 23.22
CA THR A 248 -31.14 -22.46 24.49
C THR A 248 -29.68 -22.47 24.99
N ILE A 249 -29.13 -21.26 24.87
CA ILE A 249 -27.93 -20.61 25.43
C ILE A 249 -27.76 -20.79 26.95
N GLN A 250 -26.53 -21.16 27.37
CA GLN A 250 -25.88 -20.58 28.54
C GLN A 250 -24.34 -20.78 28.50
N ALA A 251 -23.63 -19.67 28.71
CA ALA A 251 -22.20 -19.46 28.46
C ALA A 251 -21.24 -20.28 29.35
N GLU A 252 -20.32 -21.01 28.72
CA GLU A 252 -18.98 -21.36 29.22
C GLU A 252 -18.02 -21.41 28.01
N LEU A 253 -16.87 -20.74 28.09
CA LEU A 253 -15.85 -20.75 27.03
C LEU A 253 -15.40 -22.20 26.74
N PRO A 254 -15.33 -22.65 25.47
CA PRO A 254 -14.96 -24.02 25.12
C PRO A 254 -13.54 -24.38 25.55
N ALA A 255 -13.37 -25.59 26.08
CA ALA A 255 -12.10 -26.12 26.60
C ALA A 255 -10.96 -26.27 25.55
N TRP A 256 -11.21 -26.01 24.26
CA TRP A 256 -10.19 -26.06 23.21
C TRP A 256 -9.37 -24.77 23.07
N LEU A 257 -9.76 -23.69 23.77
CA LEU A 257 -8.93 -22.49 24.02
C LEU A 257 -7.73 -22.78 24.96
N GLY A 258 -7.62 -24.00 25.50
CA GLY A 258 -6.42 -24.54 26.13
C GLY A 258 -5.80 -25.62 25.25
N GLY A 259 -4.64 -25.30 24.66
CA GLY A 259 -4.02 -26.04 23.55
C GLY A 259 -4.08 -27.57 23.61
N GLN A 260 -4.43 -28.17 22.48
CA GLN A 260 -4.17 -29.58 22.19
C GLN A 260 -3.22 -29.69 21.00
N THR A 261 -2.17 -30.48 21.18
CA THR A 261 -1.13 -30.75 20.19
C THR A 261 -1.63 -31.63 19.06
N ALA A 262 -1.05 -31.45 17.87
CA ALA A 262 -1.36 -32.13 16.60
C ALA A 262 -1.41 -33.67 16.61
N GLU A 263 -1.02 -34.34 17.70
CA GLU A 263 -1.11 -35.81 17.82
C GLU A 263 -2.54 -36.33 18.10
N ASP A 264 -3.45 -35.51 18.64
CA ASP A 264 -4.83 -35.96 18.94
C ASP A 264 -5.76 -35.91 17.71
N GLN A 265 -5.48 -35.06 16.72
CA GLN A 265 -6.25 -34.98 15.46
C GLN A 265 -6.07 -36.21 14.55
N LEU A 266 -4.96 -36.94 14.68
CA LEU A 266 -4.68 -38.13 13.86
C LEU A 266 -5.44 -39.39 14.30
N LEU A 267 -6.08 -39.37 15.48
CA LEU A 267 -6.80 -40.52 16.03
C LEU A 267 -8.33 -40.43 15.94
N ALA A 268 -8.88 -39.28 15.54
CA ALA A 268 -10.32 -39.05 15.45
C ALA A 268 -10.70 -38.24 14.20
N GLY A 269 -10.66 -38.85 13.00
CA GLY A 269 -11.02 -38.11 11.79
C GLY A 269 -11.16 -38.97 10.53
N GLY A 270 -12.18 -39.82 10.49
CA GLY A 270 -12.69 -40.40 9.25
C GLY A 270 -13.80 -39.55 8.62
N GLY A 271 -13.67 -38.22 8.68
CA GLY A 271 -14.65 -37.24 8.19
C GLY A 271 -14.31 -36.74 6.78
N SER A 272 -15.34 -36.33 6.03
CA SER A 272 -15.24 -35.81 4.67
C SER A 272 -14.68 -34.37 4.67
N ALA A 273 -13.99 -33.96 3.60
CA ALA A 273 -13.45 -32.60 3.46
C ALA A 273 -14.51 -31.49 3.59
N ALA A 274 -15.77 -31.77 3.23
CA ALA A 274 -16.90 -30.84 3.38
C ALA A 274 -17.30 -30.57 4.85
N ASP A 275 -17.02 -31.52 5.76
CA ASP A 275 -17.29 -31.33 7.19
C ASP A 275 -16.22 -30.42 7.84
N ALA A 276 -15.03 -30.29 7.22
CA ALA A 276 -13.94 -29.44 7.73
C ALA A 276 -14.09 -27.97 7.31
N GLU A 277 -14.66 -27.71 6.14
CA GLU A 277 -14.88 -26.34 5.61
C GLU A 277 -16.01 -25.63 6.39
N THR A 278 -17.11 -26.34 6.66
CA THR A 278 -18.23 -25.85 7.50
C THR A 278 -17.79 -25.56 8.95
N ASP A 279 -16.79 -26.30 9.45
CA ASP A 279 -16.19 -26.09 10.78
C ASP A 279 -15.32 -24.82 10.80
N ILE A 280 -14.66 -24.46 9.69
CA ILE A 280 -13.82 -23.26 9.59
C ILE A 280 -14.67 -21.98 9.56
N ASP A 281 -15.73 -21.94 8.75
CA ASP A 281 -16.61 -20.76 8.66
C ASP A 281 -17.30 -20.46 9.99
N THR A 282 -17.82 -21.50 10.65
CA THR A 282 -18.41 -21.38 12.00
C THR A 282 -17.41 -20.85 13.02
N ARG A 283 -16.13 -21.23 12.89
CA ARG A 283 -15.05 -20.75 13.77
C ARG A 283 -14.69 -19.30 13.49
N MET A 284 -14.77 -18.83 12.25
CA MET A 284 -14.51 -17.44 11.90
C MET A 284 -15.61 -16.51 12.42
N ASP A 285 -16.89 -16.91 12.27
CA ASP A 285 -18.04 -16.18 12.83
C ASP A 285 -17.92 -16.00 14.36
N GLU A 286 -17.44 -17.04 15.07
CA GLU A 286 -17.19 -16.97 16.51
C GLU A 286 -16.05 -15.98 16.85
N VAL A 287 -14.99 -15.94 16.04
CA VAL A 287 -13.86 -15.01 16.22
C VAL A 287 -14.30 -13.57 15.98
N GLU A 288 -15.04 -13.30 14.91
CA GLU A 288 -15.56 -11.96 14.60
C GLU A 288 -16.48 -11.44 15.71
N ALA A 289 -17.37 -12.30 16.23
CA ALA A 289 -18.23 -11.96 17.34
C ALA A 289 -17.44 -11.58 18.61
N ILE A 290 -16.37 -12.34 18.92
CA ILE A 290 -15.47 -12.03 20.04
C ILE A 290 -14.81 -10.66 19.82
N VAL A 291 -14.23 -10.43 18.63
CA VAL A 291 -13.50 -9.19 18.31
C VAL A 291 -14.41 -7.96 18.37
N HIS A 292 -15.65 -8.06 17.89
CA HIS A 292 -16.63 -6.98 18.00
C HIS A 292 -16.95 -6.59 19.45
N GLU A 293 -17.00 -7.55 20.35
CA GLU A 293 -17.28 -7.32 21.77
C GLU A 293 -16.04 -6.92 22.59
N MET A 294 -14.82 -7.01 22.03
CA MET A 294 -13.58 -6.68 22.74
C MET A 294 -13.47 -5.19 23.07
N PRO A 295 -13.33 -4.81 24.36
CA PRO A 295 -13.16 -3.41 24.76
C PRO A 295 -11.88 -2.77 24.21
N LEU A 296 -10.82 -3.55 23.98
CA LEU A 296 -9.59 -3.06 23.39
C LEU A 296 -9.81 -2.62 21.93
N ASN A 297 -10.50 -3.44 21.13
CA ASN A 297 -10.85 -3.13 19.75
C ASN A 297 -11.71 -1.87 19.66
N GLN A 298 -12.72 -1.74 20.54
CA GLN A 298 -13.57 -0.54 20.57
C GLN A 298 -12.78 0.74 20.89
N ARG A 299 -11.87 0.69 21.88
CA ARG A 299 -11.01 1.84 22.21
C ARG A 299 -10.07 2.22 21.07
N PHE A 300 -9.52 1.22 20.38
CA PHE A 300 -8.67 1.46 19.22
C PHE A 300 -9.44 2.11 18.07
N ARG A 301 -10.66 1.62 17.78
CA ARG A 301 -11.55 2.22 16.77
C ARG A 301 -11.96 3.65 17.12
N ASP A 302 -12.23 3.93 18.39
CA ASP A 302 -12.55 5.28 18.85
C ASP A 302 -11.34 6.22 18.66
N TRP A 303 -10.13 5.77 19.00
CA TRP A 303 -8.89 6.53 18.79
C TRP A 303 -8.62 6.79 17.30
N LEU A 304 -8.76 5.77 16.44
CA LEU A 304 -8.64 5.92 14.98
C LEU A 304 -9.64 6.93 14.41
N SER A 305 -10.87 6.95 14.95
CA SER A 305 -11.90 7.90 14.52
C SER A 305 -11.54 9.35 14.86
N ASP A 306 -10.95 9.56 16.04
CA ASP A 306 -10.51 10.88 16.51
C ASP A 306 -9.26 11.37 15.77
N GLU A 307 -8.28 10.50 15.48
CA GLU A 307 -7.00 10.88 14.84
C GLU A 307 -7.15 11.17 13.34
N LEU A 308 -8.02 10.43 12.65
CA LEU A 308 -8.21 10.53 11.19
C LEU A 308 -9.34 11.49 10.76
N ASP A 309 -9.81 12.37 11.67
CA ASP A 309 -10.85 13.38 11.39
C ASP A 309 -12.19 12.76 10.89
N ASP A 310 -12.72 11.76 11.61
CA ASP A 310 -13.97 11.03 11.30
C ASP A 310 -13.91 10.23 9.97
N PRO A 311 -13.00 9.24 9.85
CA PRO A 311 -13.04 8.26 8.77
C PRO A 311 -14.40 7.56 8.80
N GLY A 312 -15.05 7.42 7.64
CA GLY A 312 -16.35 6.73 7.59
C GLY A 312 -16.27 5.33 8.20
N GLU A 313 -17.36 4.86 8.84
CA GLU A 313 -17.40 3.57 9.55
C GLU A 313 -16.99 2.35 8.69
N ASP A 314 -17.09 2.47 7.36
CA ASP A 314 -16.71 1.48 6.33
C ASP A 314 -15.30 1.74 5.75
N SER A 315 -14.46 2.52 6.43
CA SER A 315 -13.07 2.76 6.03
C SER A 315 -12.31 1.43 5.94
N GLU A 316 -11.52 1.26 4.87
CA GLU A 316 -10.58 0.12 4.74
C GLU A 316 -9.69 0.02 5.98
N ILE A 317 -9.35 1.15 6.63
CA ILE A 317 -8.60 1.21 7.89
C ILE A 317 -9.33 0.47 9.03
N PHE A 318 -10.67 0.60 9.14
CA PHE A 318 -11.44 -0.11 10.15
C PHE A 318 -11.58 -1.59 9.84
N ALA A 319 -11.60 -1.97 8.56
CA ALA A 319 -11.59 -3.37 8.13
C ALA A 319 -10.24 -4.03 8.42
N SER A 320 -9.13 -3.37 8.09
CA SER A 320 -7.77 -3.82 8.37
C SER A 320 -7.50 -3.90 9.88
N ALA A 321 -7.96 -2.90 10.66
CA ALA A 321 -7.92 -2.93 12.12
C ALA A 321 -8.72 -4.11 12.69
N HIS A 322 -9.92 -4.38 12.16
CA HIS A 322 -10.72 -5.52 12.60
C HIS A 322 -10.06 -6.86 12.24
N LEU A 323 -9.54 -6.97 11.02
CA LEU A 323 -8.82 -8.15 10.53
C LEU A 323 -7.60 -8.47 11.40
N LEU A 324 -6.80 -7.47 11.78
CA LEU A 324 -5.66 -7.62 12.68
C LEU A 324 -6.06 -8.28 14.02
N PHE A 325 -7.18 -7.85 14.61
CA PHE A 325 -7.70 -8.43 15.85
C PHE A 325 -8.24 -9.85 15.62
N CYS A 326 -8.87 -10.14 14.49
CA CYS A 326 -9.29 -11.50 14.13
C CYS A 326 -8.10 -12.45 13.99
N ILE A 327 -6.99 -12.00 13.39
CA ILE A 327 -5.74 -12.77 13.29
C ILE A 327 -5.18 -13.04 14.69
N ALA A 328 -5.10 -12.02 15.56
CA ALA A 328 -4.63 -12.18 16.93
C ALA A 328 -5.48 -13.17 17.74
N VAL A 329 -6.82 -13.03 17.70
CA VAL A 329 -7.74 -13.89 18.44
C VAL A 329 -7.73 -15.32 17.91
N SER A 330 -7.71 -15.52 16.59
CA SER A 330 -7.65 -16.85 15.98
C SER A 330 -6.33 -17.59 16.27
N ALA A 331 -5.22 -16.85 16.39
CA ALA A 331 -3.92 -17.38 16.80
C ALA A 331 -3.78 -17.55 18.33
N GLY A 332 -4.74 -17.08 19.12
CA GLY A 332 -4.68 -17.10 20.59
C GLY A 332 -3.62 -16.15 21.17
N ILE A 333 -3.29 -15.10 20.42
CA ILE A 333 -2.25 -14.12 20.75
C ILE A 333 -2.88 -12.92 21.46
N SER A 334 -2.26 -12.50 22.56
CA SER A 334 -2.69 -11.34 23.34
C SER A 334 -1.88 -10.10 22.95
N ILE A 335 -2.41 -9.27 22.05
CA ILE A 335 -1.78 -8.02 21.62
C ILE A 335 -1.82 -6.90 22.67
N GLU A 336 -2.35 -7.17 23.87
CA GLU A 336 -2.36 -6.22 24.98
C GLU A 336 -0.96 -5.91 25.52
N GLU A 337 0.03 -6.77 25.27
CA GLU A 337 1.43 -6.63 25.71
C GLU A 337 2.37 -6.63 24.49
N PRO A 338 3.52 -5.95 24.54
CA PRO A 338 4.46 -5.86 23.42
C PRO A 338 4.94 -7.23 22.91
N GLU A 339 5.13 -8.21 23.80
CA GLU A 339 5.55 -9.55 23.42
C GLU A 339 4.51 -10.26 22.53
N GLY A 340 3.21 -10.02 22.78
CA GLY A 340 2.15 -10.59 21.95
C GLY A 340 2.07 -9.93 20.57
N VAL A 341 2.51 -8.69 20.43
CA VAL A 341 2.62 -8.05 19.11
C VAL A 341 3.78 -8.65 18.31
N LEU A 342 4.91 -8.99 18.95
CA LEU A 342 5.99 -9.73 18.28
C LEU A 342 5.51 -11.11 17.81
N ASP A 343 4.76 -11.85 18.65
CA ASP A 343 4.17 -13.13 18.25
C ASP A 343 3.18 -12.96 17.08
N LEU A 344 2.44 -11.85 17.02
CA LEU A 344 1.55 -11.53 15.91
C LEU A 344 2.32 -11.22 14.63
N LEU A 345 3.43 -10.47 14.71
CA LEU A 345 4.31 -10.19 13.58
C LEU A 345 4.87 -11.48 12.97
N ASP A 346 5.28 -12.45 13.79
CA ASP A 346 5.73 -13.77 13.30
C ASP A 346 4.62 -14.49 12.50
N VAL A 347 3.36 -14.41 12.94
CA VAL A 347 2.20 -14.96 12.22
C VAL A 347 1.98 -14.21 10.91
N LEU A 348 2.04 -12.88 10.93
CA LEU A 348 1.87 -12.03 9.76
C LEU A 348 2.95 -12.32 8.71
N GLU A 349 4.22 -12.42 9.11
CA GLU A 349 5.33 -12.80 8.22
C GLU A 349 5.15 -14.20 7.61
N GLY A 350 4.46 -15.11 8.32
CA GLY A 350 4.07 -16.41 7.80
C GLY A 350 3.20 -16.31 6.54
N PHE A 351 2.25 -15.36 6.49
CA PHE A 351 1.42 -15.12 5.31
C PHE A 351 2.25 -14.64 4.10
N ALA A 352 3.28 -13.82 4.35
CA ALA A 352 4.22 -13.37 3.32
C ALA A 352 5.10 -14.51 2.79
N ALA A 353 5.59 -15.38 3.68
CA ALA A 353 6.43 -16.52 3.33
C ALA A 353 5.68 -17.57 2.51
N ASP A 354 4.40 -17.81 2.81
CA ASP A 354 3.57 -18.76 2.07
C ASP A 354 3.08 -18.20 0.72
N GLY A 355 2.87 -16.88 0.61
CA GLY A 355 2.61 -16.19 -0.67
C GLY A 355 3.77 -16.30 -1.69
N SER A 356 5.02 -16.43 -1.22
CA SER A 356 6.21 -16.61 -2.07
C SER A 356 6.30 -17.98 -2.78
N LYS A 357 5.42 -18.94 -2.42
CA LYS A 357 5.45 -20.33 -2.93
C LYS A 357 4.38 -20.66 -3.98
N GLY A 358 3.66 -19.67 -4.50
CA GLY A 358 2.80 -19.84 -5.68
C GLY A 358 1.33 -19.42 -5.54
N GLU A 359 0.90 -18.93 -4.37
CA GLU A 359 -0.43 -18.30 -4.14
C GLU A 359 -0.25 -16.79 -3.94
N SER A 360 0.10 -16.07 -5.00
CA SER A 360 0.87 -14.82 -4.89
C SER A 360 0.08 -13.49 -4.92
N ASP A 361 -1.09 -13.34 -4.28
CA ASP A 361 -1.69 -11.98 -4.16
C ASP A 361 -2.50 -11.77 -2.88
N ARG A 362 -3.38 -12.71 -2.49
CA ARG A 362 -4.27 -12.53 -1.33
C ARG A 362 -3.54 -12.57 0.02
N SER A 363 -2.64 -13.53 0.24
CA SER A 363 -1.87 -13.63 1.49
C SER A 363 -0.91 -12.46 1.68
N THR A 364 -0.36 -11.94 0.58
CA THR A 364 0.48 -10.74 0.59
C THR A 364 -0.34 -9.48 0.85
N ALA A 365 -1.53 -9.34 0.26
CA ALA A 365 -2.43 -8.23 0.54
C ALA A 365 -2.87 -8.21 2.01
N ILE A 366 -3.29 -9.37 2.55
CA ILE A 366 -3.61 -9.52 3.98
C ILE A 366 -2.42 -9.11 4.86
N PHE A 367 -1.20 -9.50 4.48
CA PHE A 367 0.00 -9.12 5.21
C PHE A 367 0.25 -7.61 5.20
N VAL A 368 0.17 -6.96 4.03
CA VAL A 368 0.41 -5.51 3.88
C VAL A 368 -0.67 -4.70 4.61
N ASP A 369 -1.94 -5.02 4.39
CA ASP A 369 -3.07 -4.31 5.03
C ASP A 369 -3.04 -4.47 6.56
N SER A 370 -2.61 -5.64 7.04
CA SER A 370 -2.48 -5.90 8.48
C SER A 370 -1.27 -5.19 9.10
N LEU A 371 -0.20 -4.93 8.34
CA LEU A 371 0.95 -4.17 8.84
C LEU A 371 0.63 -2.69 9.02
N GLU A 372 -0.13 -2.08 8.11
CA GLU A 372 -0.61 -0.71 8.26
C GLU A 372 -1.53 -0.58 9.49
N ALA A 373 -2.48 -1.50 9.66
CA ALA A 373 -3.33 -1.53 10.85
C ALA A 373 -2.56 -1.80 12.15
N LEU A 374 -1.46 -2.56 12.08
CA LEU A 374 -0.59 -2.82 13.21
C LEU A 374 0.21 -1.59 13.63
N ASP A 375 0.67 -0.80 12.65
CA ASP A 375 1.35 0.48 12.88
C ASP A 375 0.42 1.46 13.61
N ASP A 376 -0.80 1.64 13.11
CA ASP A 376 -1.84 2.44 13.75
C ASP A 376 -2.14 1.93 15.18
N TYR A 377 -2.20 0.62 15.38
CA TYR A 377 -2.40 0.03 16.70
C TYR A 377 -1.25 0.36 17.65
N LEU A 378 -0.02 0.37 17.18
CA LEU A 378 1.16 0.69 17.99
C LEU A 378 1.20 2.17 18.37
N HIS A 379 0.84 3.08 17.44
CA HIS A 379 0.62 4.49 17.77
C HIS A 379 -0.47 4.66 18.84
N PHE A 380 -1.60 3.98 18.70
CA PHE A 380 -2.65 3.94 19.72
C PHE A 380 -2.11 3.50 21.10
N ARG A 381 -1.23 2.49 21.15
CA ARG A 381 -0.62 2.04 22.40
C ARG A 381 0.36 3.06 22.95
N MET A 382 1.19 3.67 22.11
CA MET A 382 2.13 4.72 22.54
C MET A 382 1.40 5.96 23.07
N ASP A 383 0.23 6.27 22.55
CA ASP A 383 -0.58 7.40 23.01
C ASP A 383 -1.38 7.12 24.30
N THR A 384 -1.84 5.89 24.49
CA THR A 384 -2.84 5.57 25.52
C THR A 384 -2.33 4.71 26.68
N ASP A 385 -1.16 4.08 26.54
CA ASP A 385 -0.58 3.22 27.58
C ASP A 385 0.04 4.04 28.73
N GLU A 386 0.10 3.47 29.93
CA GLU A 386 0.68 4.13 31.09
C GLU A 386 2.21 4.26 30.99
N ASP A 387 2.86 3.38 30.22
CA ASP A 387 4.30 3.39 29.95
C ASP A 387 4.57 3.23 28.44
N PRO A 388 4.48 4.32 27.65
CA PRO A 388 4.63 4.28 26.19
C PRO A 388 5.97 3.72 25.70
N ALA A 389 7.06 3.97 26.43
CA ALA A 389 8.42 3.59 26.02
C ALA A 389 8.62 2.06 25.89
N ARG A 390 7.73 1.25 26.48
CA ARG A 390 7.77 -0.21 26.33
C ARG A 390 7.33 -0.69 24.94
N TRP A 391 6.71 0.18 24.15
CA TRP A 391 6.23 -0.10 22.79
C TRP A 391 7.26 0.26 21.71
N ASP A 392 8.28 1.07 22.02
CA ASP A 392 9.29 1.53 21.06
C ASP A 392 10.00 0.37 20.32
N GLU A 393 10.36 -0.69 21.04
CA GLU A 393 11.08 -1.83 20.47
C GLU A 393 10.21 -2.60 19.46
N VAL A 394 8.93 -2.81 19.78
CA VAL A 394 8.03 -3.55 18.89
C VAL A 394 7.55 -2.70 17.72
N HIS A 395 7.37 -1.39 17.92
CA HIS A 395 7.12 -0.41 16.85
C HIS A 395 8.24 -0.42 15.81
N THR A 396 9.50 -0.30 16.28
CA THR A 396 10.68 -0.40 15.42
C THR A 396 10.70 -1.72 14.62
N HIS A 397 10.23 -2.82 15.23
CA HIS A 397 10.19 -4.12 14.56
C HIS A 397 9.09 -4.21 13.50
N ALA A 398 7.89 -3.67 13.79
CA ALA A 398 6.77 -3.61 12.85
C ALA A 398 7.08 -2.71 11.65
N GLU A 399 7.64 -1.53 11.87
CA GLU A 399 8.10 -0.63 10.79
C GLU A 399 9.10 -1.34 9.86
N ALA A 400 10.05 -2.08 10.43
CA ALA A 400 11.02 -2.84 9.65
C ALA A 400 10.37 -3.98 8.84
N ALA A 401 9.21 -4.50 9.25
CA ALA A 401 8.42 -5.44 8.48
C ALA A 401 7.67 -4.75 7.32
N GLY A 402 7.01 -3.61 7.57
CA GLY A 402 6.36 -2.80 6.52
C GLY A 402 7.32 -2.32 5.44
N MET A 403 8.54 -1.94 5.80
CA MET A 403 9.57 -1.56 4.83
C MET A 403 10.00 -2.71 3.90
N ARG A 404 9.82 -3.97 4.30
CA ARG A 404 10.18 -5.12 3.46
C ARG A 404 9.11 -5.43 2.39
N THR A 405 7.90 -4.89 2.52
CA THR A 405 6.79 -5.14 1.60
C THR A 405 6.60 -4.05 0.56
N ASP A 406 6.88 -2.78 0.89
CA ASP A 406 6.85 -1.71 -0.10
C ASP A 406 8.02 -1.88 -1.08
N PRO A 407 7.78 -1.94 -2.42
CA PRO A 407 8.83 -2.15 -3.41
C PRO A 407 10.02 -1.18 -3.30
N LEU A 408 9.80 0.08 -2.92
CA LEU A 408 10.87 1.08 -2.88
C LEU A 408 11.75 0.94 -1.62
N PRO A 409 11.22 1.00 -0.38
CA PRO A 409 11.98 0.67 0.82
C PRO A 409 12.61 -0.73 0.76
N ALA A 410 11.93 -1.74 0.22
CA ALA A 410 12.47 -3.10 0.11
C ALA A 410 13.69 -3.16 -0.81
N MET A 411 13.63 -2.50 -1.97
CA MET A 411 14.78 -2.38 -2.87
C MET A 411 15.96 -1.69 -2.18
N LEU A 412 15.71 -0.57 -1.48
CA LEU A 412 16.74 0.16 -0.76
C LEU A 412 17.35 -0.66 0.39
N MET A 413 16.53 -1.39 1.14
CA MET A 413 16.98 -2.30 2.21
C MET A 413 17.83 -3.44 1.64
N ASN A 414 17.42 -4.06 0.53
CA ASN A 414 18.25 -5.06 -0.16
C ASN A 414 19.59 -4.46 -0.63
N GLN A 415 19.61 -3.19 -1.04
CA GLN A 415 20.85 -2.50 -1.37
C GLN A 415 21.75 -2.29 -0.15
N ILE A 416 21.18 -1.98 1.02
CA ILE A 416 21.92 -1.88 2.30
C ILE A 416 22.57 -3.22 2.66
N GLU A 417 21.82 -4.31 2.56
CA GLU A 417 22.27 -5.65 2.90
C GLU A 417 23.34 -6.18 1.94
N SER A 418 23.08 -6.09 0.64
CA SER A 418 23.99 -6.56 -0.41
C SER A 418 25.27 -5.72 -0.52
N SER A 419 25.25 -4.48 -0.02
CA SER A 419 26.39 -3.55 0.01
C SER A 419 27.09 -3.49 1.37
N ALA A 420 26.90 -4.48 2.24
CA ALA A 420 27.63 -4.57 3.49
C ALA A 420 29.16 -4.65 3.23
N LEU A 421 29.91 -3.77 3.88
CA LEU A 421 31.37 -3.81 3.87
C LEU A 421 31.86 -4.97 4.74
N ASP A 422 32.92 -5.63 4.32
CA ASP A 422 33.61 -6.58 5.18
C ASP A 422 34.46 -5.87 6.27
N GLU A 423 34.98 -6.64 7.23
CA GLU A 423 35.78 -6.07 8.33
C GLU A 423 37.04 -5.33 7.86
N GLU A 424 37.64 -5.75 6.73
CA GLU A 424 38.85 -5.12 6.19
C GLU A 424 38.50 -3.78 5.51
N GLU A 425 37.43 -3.77 4.72
CA GLU A 425 36.89 -2.58 4.07
C GLU A 425 36.38 -1.54 5.09
N ALA A 426 35.71 -1.99 6.16
CA ALA A 426 35.19 -1.13 7.22
C ALA A 426 36.31 -0.46 8.04
N ALA A 427 37.41 -1.17 8.28
CA ALA A 427 38.58 -0.65 9.00
C ALA A 427 39.49 0.22 8.13
N ALA A 428 39.38 0.13 6.81
CA ALA A 428 40.15 0.96 5.87
C ALA A 428 39.65 2.41 5.90
N PRO A 429 40.54 3.41 5.76
CA PRO A 429 40.11 4.79 5.54
C PRO A 429 39.30 4.91 4.25
N LEU A 430 38.28 5.76 4.26
CA LEU A 430 37.55 6.07 3.02
C LEU A 430 38.49 6.70 1.98
N PRO A 431 38.24 6.47 0.69
CA PRO A 431 38.82 7.30 -0.37
C PRO A 431 38.57 8.78 -0.07
N SER A 432 39.50 9.66 -0.46
CA SER A 432 39.42 11.11 -0.16
C SER A 432 38.02 11.64 -0.49
N ASN A 433 37.38 12.18 0.54
CA ASN A 433 36.02 12.69 0.52
C ASN A 433 36.04 14.06 1.20
N LEU A 434 35.52 15.08 0.51
CA LEU A 434 35.65 16.47 0.95
C LEU A 434 34.92 16.75 2.27
N LEU A 435 33.89 15.97 2.62
CA LEU A 435 33.22 16.08 3.91
C LEU A 435 34.17 15.65 5.03
N VAL A 436 34.78 14.47 4.90
CA VAL A 436 35.71 13.89 5.89
C VAL A 436 36.97 14.75 6.03
N ASP A 437 37.56 15.15 4.90
CA ASP A 437 38.74 16.02 4.87
C ASP A 437 38.44 17.39 5.53
N GLY A 438 37.24 17.93 5.28
CA GLY A 438 36.77 19.19 5.85
C GLY A 438 36.60 19.15 7.37
N VAL A 439 36.18 18.02 7.95
CA VAL A 439 36.05 17.86 9.41
C VAL A 439 37.39 18.06 10.11
N THR A 440 38.45 17.46 9.59
CA THR A 440 39.80 17.58 10.15
C THR A 440 40.24 19.05 10.16
N GLY A 441 40.09 19.74 9.03
CA GLY A 441 40.44 21.15 8.91
C GLY A 441 39.55 22.09 9.74
N LEU A 442 38.30 21.72 10.01
CA LEU A 442 37.42 22.44 10.92
C LEU A 442 37.89 22.28 12.38
N LEU A 443 38.23 21.07 12.81
CA LEU A 443 38.72 20.80 14.16
C LEU A 443 40.04 21.54 14.46
N GLU A 444 40.91 21.67 13.46
CA GLU A 444 42.11 22.52 13.54
C GLU A 444 41.76 23.99 13.78
N TRP A 445 40.76 24.52 13.06
CA TRP A 445 40.30 25.90 13.25
C TRP A 445 39.65 26.12 14.63
N ILE A 446 38.91 25.13 15.14
CA ILE A 446 38.29 25.16 16.46
C ILE A 446 39.37 25.18 17.56
N GLY A 447 40.42 24.37 17.43
CA GLY A 447 41.47 24.22 18.43
C GLY A 447 40.91 23.73 19.78
N GLU A 448 41.33 24.34 20.90
CA GLU A 448 40.77 24.06 22.23
C GLU A 448 39.37 24.69 22.45
N GLY A 449 38.93 25.56 21.53
CA GLY A 449 37.64 26.22 21.58
C GLY A 449 37.66 27.59 20.92
N ARG A 450 36.70 27.83 20.02
CA ARG A 450 36.62 29.03 19.18
C ARG A 450 35.38 29.84 19.48
N ALA A 451 35.49 31.17 19.44
CA ALA A 451 34.36 32.04 19.73
C ALA A 451 33.40 32.12 18.53
N VAL A 452 32.13 31.79 18.77
CA VAL A 452 31.03 31.84 17.79
C VAL A 452 30.08 33.00 18.11
N THR A 453 29.01 33.16 17.33
CA THR A 453 27.94 34.13 17.61
C THR A 453 27.13 33.73 18.85
N GLY A 454 26.24 34.61 19.31
CA GLY A 454 25.35 34.30 20.45
C GLY A 454 24.35 33.17 20.17
N LYS A 455 24.12 32.82 18.90
CA LYS A 455 23.32 31.67 18.49
C LYS A 455 24.17 30.41 18.23
N GLY A 456 25.44 30.40 18.62
CA GLY A 456 26.34 29.27 18.37
C GLY A 456 26.89 29.16 16.94
N ARG A 457 26.47 30.04 16.01
CA ARG A 457 26.87 30.00 14.60
C ARG A 457 28.23 30.65 14.31
N VAL A 458 28.90 30.24 13.22
CA VAL A 458 30.18 30.82 12.75
C VAL A 458 30.07 32.34 12.57
N LYS A 459 31.07 33.08 13.04
CA LYS A 459 31.08 34.54 12.90
C LYS A 459 31.34 34.93 11.45
N ARG A 460 30.69 36.01 11.01
CA ARG A 460 30.82 36.54 9.64
C ARG A 460 32.26 36.68 9.14
N ALA A 461 33.18 37.10 10.01
CA ALA A 461 34.59 37.30 9.65
C ALA A 461 35.34 35.98 9.38
N ASP A 462 34.87 34.87 9.95
CA ASP A 462 35.49 33.55 9.83
C ASP A 462 34.83 32.70 8.71
N ILE A 463 33.69 33.13 8.14
CA ILE A 463 32.91 32.33 7.15
C ILE A 463 33.81 31.79 6.04
N ALA A 464 34.58 32.65 5.38
CA ALA A 464 35.39 32.25 4.22
C ALA A 464 36.48 31.22 4.57
N GLU A 465 37.06 31.30 5.77
CA GLU A 465 38.10 30.36 6.20
C GLU A 465 37.53 28.98 6.51
N VAL A 466 36.33 28.96 7.12
CA VAL A 466 35.66 27.76 7.62
C VAL A 466 34.99 26.99 6.48
N VAL A 467 34.17 27.66 5.66
CA VAL A 467 33.42 27.01 4.58
C VAL A 467 34.34 26.47 3.48
N ALA A 468 35.50 27.11 3.27
CA ALA A 468 36.53 26.62 2.34
C ALA A 468 37.15 25.27 2.74
N LYS A 469 36.98 24.81 3.99
CA LYS A 469 37.40 23.46 4.40
C LYS A 469 36.56 22.36 3.74
N PHE A 470 35.34 22.70 3.34
CA PHE A 470 34.38 21.81 2.69
C PHE A 470 34.21 22.15 1.19
N ASP A 471 35.19 22.85 0.61
CA ASP A 471 35.18 23.35 -0.78
C ASP A 471 33.98 24.26 -1.14
N ILE A 472 33.38 24.90 -0.14
CA ILE A 472 32.31 25.87 -0.36
C ILE A 472 32.92 27.26 -0.58
N ASN A 473 32.56 27.90 -1.70
CA ASN A 473 33.03 29.24 -2.04
C ASN A 473 32.07 30.32 -1.53
N ALA A 474 32.15 30.66 -0.24
CA ALA A 474 31.33 31.70 0.38
C ALA A 474 32.14 32.70 1.22
N VAL A 475 31.71 33.97 1.23
CA VAL A 475 32.39 35.07 1.93
C VAL A 475 31.40 35.91 2.72
N GLY A 476 31.68 36.11 4.01
CA GLY A 476 30.89 36.97 4.88
C GLY A 476 31.06 38.45 4.58
N VAL A 477 29.97 39.16 4.26
CA VAL A 477 29.94 40.60 3.96
C VAL A 477 28.94 41.37 4.81
N ALA A 478 29.25 42.64 5.08
CA ALA A 478 28.31 43.53 5.77
C ALA A 478 27.20 44.07 4.86
N ALA A 479 27.39 43.99 3.53
CA ALA A 479 26.48 44.50 2.51
C ALA A 479 25.50 43.41 2.02
N ASN A 480 24.72 43.71 0.98
CA ASN A 480 23.72 42.80 0.43
C ASN A 480 24.33 41.46 -0.03
N ALA A 481 23.60 40.38 0.26
CA ALA A 481 23.92 39.05 -0.24
C ALA A 481 23.83 39.01 -1.77
N ARG A 482 24.77 38.32 -2.43
CA ARG A 482 24.81 38.16 -3.89
C ARG A 482 25.71 37.00 -4.29
N VAL A 483 25.57 36.54 -5.53
CA VAL A 483 26.50 35.59 -6.16
C VAL A 483 27.23 36.30 -7.29
N GLU A 484 28.56 36.27 -7.28
CA GLU A 484 29.41 36.93 -8.28
C GLU A 484 30.64 36.05 -8.52
N ASP A 485 30.91 35.70 -9.80
CA ASP A 485 31.99 34.81 -10.23
C ASP A 485 32.07 33.47 -9.46
N GLY A 486 30.92 32.89 -9.13
CA GLY A 486 30.82 31.64 -8.36
C GLY A 486 31.11 31.78 -6.86
N VAL A 487 31.38 33.00 -6.37
CA VAL A 487 31.52 33.31 -4.94
C VAL A 487 30.16 33.74 -4.38
N ARG A 488 29.69 33.08 -3.32
CA ARG A 488 28.49 33.48 -2.60
C ARG A 488 28.84 34.47 -1.49
N TYR A 489 28.48 35.73 -1.66
CA TYR A 489 28.62 36.75 -0.62
C TYR A 489 27.39 36.72 0.29
N VAL A 490 27.61 36.45 1.58
CA VAL A 490 26.54 36.20 2.56
C VAL A 490 26.64 37.13 3.78
N ARG A 491 25.51 37.46 4.38
CA ARG A 491 25.44 38.31 5.60
C ARG A 491 25.56 37.48 6.88
N SER A 492 25.09 36.24 6.84
CA SER A 492 25.15 35.25 7.90
C SER A 492 25.60 33.92 7.31
N ILE A 493 26.12 33.02 8.14
CA ILE A 493 26.44 31.65 7.70
C ILE A 493 25.17 30.87 7.33
N ASP A 494 24.02 31.24 7.90
CA ASP A 494 22.71 30.64 7.60
C ASP A 494 22.27 30.87 6.14
N GLU A 495 22.89 31.80 5.40
CA GLU A 495 22.67 31.98 3.95
C GLU A 495 23.53 31.00 3.10
N VAL A 496 24.22 30.05 3.73
CA VAL A 496 24.98 28.95 3.12
C VAL A 496 24.36 27.59 3.48
N PRO A 497 23.24 27.20 2.83
CA PRO A 497 22.62 25.87 2.81
C PRO A 497 23.41 24.75 3.47
N THR A 498 24.24 24.21 2.57
CA THR A 498 25.18 23.10 2.70
C THR A 498 26.03 23.14 3.97
N PHE A 499 26.43 24.33 4.43
CA PHE A 499 27.24 24.41 5.63
C PHE A 499 26.41 24.32 6.91
N ASP A 500 25.15 24.75 6.88
CA ASP A 500 24.24 24.60 8.01
C ASP A 500 23.96 23.11 8.28
N GLU A 501 23.70 22.34 7.22
CA GLU A 501 23.52 20.88 7.34
C GLU A 501 24.79 20.20 7.89
N ILE A 502 25.98 20.55 7.36
CA ILE A 502 27.26 20.05 7.89
C ILE A 502 27.41 20.40 9.37
N TRP A 503 27.12 21.64 9.75
CA TRP A 503 27.27 22.09 11.13
C TRP A 503 26.35 21.33 12.10
N ASN A 504 25.11 21.09 11.70
CA ASN A 504 24.14 20.35 12.50
C ASN A 504 24.57 18.88 12.65
N VAL A 505 24.97 18.23 11.56
CA VAL A 505 25.45 16.83 11.55
C VAL A 505 26.67 16.65 12.44
N LEU A 506 27.64 17.57 12.39
CA LEU A 506 28.82 17.51 13.27
C LEU A 506 28.47 17.68 14.75
N GLN A 507 27.43 18.46 15.05
CA GLN A 507 26.96 18.64 16.41
C GLN A 507 26.22 17.39 16.91
N LEU A 508 25.33 16.82 16.10
CA LEU A 508 24.61 15.58 16.41
C LEU A 508 25.56 14.40 16.58
N ALA A 509 26.58 14.29 15.73
CA ALA A 509 27.63 13.28 15.84
C ALA A 509 28.60 13.51 17.04
N GLY A 510 28.41 14.58 17.81
CA GLY A 510 29.27 14.90 18.96
C GLY A 510 30.72 15.22 18.57
N ILE A 511 30.97 15.58 17.31
CA ILE A 511 32.29 16.01 16.82
C ILE A 511 32.55 17.45 17.27
N ILE A 512 31.51 18.28 17.32
CA ILE A 512 31.57 19.63 17.88
C ILE A 512 30.52 19.81 18.99
N GLU A 513 30.83 20.67 19.96
CA GLU A 513 29.94 21.02 21.06
C GLU A 513 29.82 22.54 21.20
N LEU A 514 28.60 23.04 21.40
CA LEU A 514 28.31 24.44 21.64
C LEU A 514 28.18 24.75 23.13
N THR A 515 29.00 25.68 23.62
CA THR A 515 28.96 26.18 25.01
C THR A 515 28.66 27.69 25.00
N GLY A 516 27.38 28.03 24.84
CA GLY A 516 26.90 29.41 24.77
C GLY A 516 27.48 30.17 23.57
N THR A 517 28.63 30.83 23.75
CA THR A 517 29.29 31.64 22.71
C THR A 517 30.61 31.03 22.21
N LYS A 518 30.86 29.75 22.48
CA LYS A 518 32.05 29.04 22.02
C LYS A 518 31.68 27.68 21.44
N VAL A 519 32.30 27.32 20.33
CA VAL A 519 32.34 25.94 19.84
C VAL A 519 33.61 25.28 20.36
N ARG A 520 33.53 24.00 20.72
CA ARG A 520 34.64 23.17 21.16
C ARG A 520 34.62 21.83 20.44
N PRO A 521 35.75 21.11 20.39
CA PRO A 521 35.75 19.70 20.01
C PRO A 521 34.89 18.91 21.00
N GLY A 522 33.96 18.12 20.49
CA GLY A 522 33.11 17.24 21.29
C GLY A 522 33.80 15.91 21.62
N SER A 523 33.03 14.96 22.17
CA SER A 523 33.55 13.66 22.61
C SER A 523 34.08 12.80 21.46
N ALA A 524 33.51 12.92 20.26
CA ALA A 524 33.93 12.15 19.09
C ALA A 524 35.15 12.74 18.37
N ALA A 525 35.52 14.00 18.66
CA ALA A 525 36.50 14.75 17.87
C ALA A 525 37.90 14.12 17.78
N GLU A 526 38.33 13.37 18.81
CA GLU A 526 39.68 12.79 18.84
C GLU A 526 39.92 11.79 17.72
N GLN A 527 38.88 11.03 17.33
CA GLN A 527 38.96 10.03 16.26
C GLN A 527 39.18 10.68 14.88
N TRP A 528 38.79 11.95 14.73
CA TRP A 528 38.87 12.69 13.47
C TRP A 528 40.15 13.51 13.31
N ARG A 529 40.83 13.85 14.42
CA ARG A 529 42.06 14.66 14.38
C ARG A 529 43.24 14.01 13.66
N ALA A 530 43.24 12.68 13.56
CA ALA A 530 44.31 11.93 12.90
C ALA A 530 44.23 12.00 11.36
N GLY A 531 43.10 12.44 10.79
CA GLY A 531 42.85 12.52 9.34
C GLY A 531 42.52 11.18 8.68
N ASP A 532 43.14 10.08 9.13
CA ASP A 532 42.86 8.72 8.65
C ASP A 532 41.70 8.10 9.44
N VAL A 533 40.48 8.52 9.14
CA VAL A 533 39.26 8.02 9.78
C VAL A 533 38.77 6.73 9.09
N PRO A 534 38.62 5.61 9.81
CA PRO A 534 38.07 4.37 9.26
C PRO A 534 36.68 4.56 8.65
N ALA A 535 36.36 3.78 7.61
CA ALA A 535 35.06 3.84 6.96
C ALA A 535 33.90 3.60 7.93
N GLU A 536 34.03 2.68 8.88
CA GLU A 536 33.03 2.44 9.94
C GLU A 536 32.70 3.69 10.77
N THR A 537 33.65 4.62 10.92
CA THR A 537 33.46 5.88 11.67
C THR A 537 33.00 7.01 10.77
N ALA A 538 33.49 7.06 9.52
CA ALA A 538 33.20 8.15 8.59
C ALA A 538 31.84 7.99 7.89
N LEU A 539 31.46 6.77 7.52
CA LEU A 539 30.23 6.47 6.79
C LEU A 539 28.94 6.88 7.52
N PRO A 540 28.80 6.68 8.85
CA PRO A 540 27.65 7.21 9.58
C PRO A 540 27.49 8.73 9.47
N LEU A 541 28.61 9.49 9.53
CA LEU A 541 28.58 10.95 9.36
C LEU A 541 28.13 11.34 7.95
N VAL A 542 28.64 10.64 6.94
CA VAL A 542 28.23 10.84 5.54
C VAL A 542 26.74 10.55 5.37
N GLY A 543 26.22 9.49 6.00
CA GLY A 543 24.81 9.13 5.98
C GLY A 543 23.92 10.20 6.58
N SER A 544 24.27 10.70 7.78
CA SER A 544 23.55 11.81 8.41
C SER A 544 23.57 13.07 7.55
N PHE A 545 24.68 13.37 6.89
CA PHE A 545 24.76 14.50 5.95
C PHE A 545 23.85 14.34 4.74
N ILE A 546 23.81 13.15 4.13
CA ILE A 546 22.90 12.87 3.01
C ILE A 546 21.45 13.00 3.46
N HIS A 547 21.09 12.43 4.61
CA HIS A 547 19.74 12.49 5.16
C HIS A 547 19.30 13.94 5.41
N GLU A 548 20.11 14.75 6.09
CA GLU A 548 19.84 16.18 6.31
C GLU A 548 19.70 16.96 5.00
N LEU A 549 20.57 16.68 4.03
CA LEU A 549 20.50 17.33 2.72
C LEU A 549 19.20 16.98 1.98
N LEU A 550 18.77 15.71 2.03
CA LEU A 550 17.54 15.24 1.41
C LEU A 550 16.30 15.77 2.12
N GLY A 551 16.27 15.74 3.46
CA GLY A 551 15.16 16.24 4.28
C GLY A 551 14.91 17.72 4.03
N ASN A 552 15.95 18.54 4.15
CA ASN A 552 15.84 19.98 3.88
C ASN A 552 15.41 20.26 2.43
N ALA A 553 15.87 19.45 1.47
CA ALA A 553 15.46 19.61 0.08
C ALA A 553 13.96 19.28 -0.13
N ALA A 554 13.46 18.24 0.53
CA ALA A 554 12.05 17.87 0.53
C ALA A 554 11.17 18.99 1.08
N ASP A 555 11.58 19.62 2.18
CA ASP A 555 10.82 20.69 2.84
C ASP A 555 10.77 22.01 2.05
N MET A 556 11.66 22.19 1.06
CA MET A 556 11.73 23.42 0.25
C MET A 556 10.70 23.48 -0.89
N VAL A 557 10.01 22.39 -1.20
CA VAL A 557 9.07 22.32 -2.33
C VAL A 557 7.62 22.63 -1.90
N GLY A 558 7.30 23.92 -1.84
CA GLY A 558 5.94 24.48 -2.01
C GLY A 558 4.76 23.81 -1.27
N ASP A 559 3.54 24.00 -1.79
CA ASP A 559 2.25 23.52 -1.24
C ASP A 559 2.04 21.99 -1.39
N SER A 560 3.10 21.23 -1.70
CA SER A 560 3.05 19.77 -1.81
C SER A 560 3.17 19.12 -0.43
N SER A 561 2.60 17.92 -0.24
CA SER A 561 2.86 17.20 1.01
C SER A 561 4.37 16.89 1.08
N PRO A 562 5.04 17.17 2.22
CA PRO A 562 6.44 16.80 2.42
C PRO A 562 6.73 15.34 2.05
N ASP A 563 5.77 14.45 2.27
CA ASP A 563 5.87 13.01 1.98
C ASP A 563 5.99 12.72 0.50
N THR A 564 5.28 13.47 -0.35
CA THR A 564 5.43 13.37 -1.81
C THR A 564 6.84 13.73 -2.24
N SER A 565 7.43 14.76 -1.62
CA SER A 565 8.79 15.19 -1.91
C SER A 565 9.85 14.20 -1.43
N ARG A 566 9.66 13.61 -0.25
CA ARG A 566 10.53 12.55 0.29
C ARG A 566 10.48 11.29 -0.57
N LEU A 567 9.28 10.86 -0.96
CA LEU A 567 9.06 9.70 -1.82
C LEU A 567 9.78 9.87 -3.17
N LEU A 568 9.59 11.01 -3.83
CA LEU A 568 10.23 11.27 -5.13
C LEU A 568 11.75 11.41 -5.04
N LEU A 569 12.28 11.97 -3.95
CA LEU A 569 13.72 11.99 -3.70
C LEU A 569 14.29 10.59 -3.46
N ALA A 570 13.64 9.77 -2.62
CA ALA A 570 14.05 8.40 -2.36
C ALA A 570 13.99 7.53 -3.63
N GLN A 571 12.92 7.68 -4.42
CA GLN A 571 12.77 7.07 -5.74
C GLN A 571 13.92 7.45 -6.67
N ARG A 572 14.29 8.74 -6.69
CA ARG A 572 15.41 9.21 -7.51
C ARG A 572 16.75 8.62 -7.06
N ILE A 573 16.95 8.44 -5.75
CA ILE A 573 18.13 7.77 -5.21
C ILE A 573 18.15 6.28 -5.59
N ALA A 574 17.02 5.58 -5.51
CA ALA A 574 16.90 4.18 -5.94
C ALA A 574 17.28 4.01 -7.42
N GLU A 575 16.78 4.87 -8.30
CA GLU A 575 17.13 4.87 -9.73
C GLU A 575 18.64 5.07 -10.00
N ILE A 576 19.32 5.84 -9.14
CA ILE A 576 20.77 6.09 -9.26
C ILE A 576 21.58 4.90 -8.73
N LEU A 577 21.07 4.22 -7.70
CA LEU A 577 21.71 3.03 -7.12
C LEU A 577 21.60 1.83 -8.06
N ASP A 578 20.40 1.57 -8.59
CA ASP A 578 20.14 0.51 -9.54
C ASP A 578 18.89 0.85 -10.39
N ALA A 579 19.12 1.32 -11.61
CA ALA A 579 18.04 1.69 -12.52
C ALA A 579 17.21 0.50 -13.03
N GLU A 580 17.74 -0.73 -12.99
CA GLU A 580 17.01 -1.93 -13.42
C GLU A 580 16.14 -2.50 -12.29
N ALA A 581 16.60 -2.39 -11.04
CA ALA A 581 15.86 -2.86 -9.87
C ALA A 581 14.94 -1.81 -9.25
N ALA A 582 15.09 -0.52 -9.60
CA ALA A 582 14.22 0.54 -9.10
C ALA A 582 12.76 0.29 -9.52
N PRO A 583 11.80 0.37 -8.58
CA PRO A 583 10.38 0.20 -8.90
C PRO A 583 9.88 1.31 -9.82
N GLU A 584 8.77 1.07 -10.51
CA GLU A 584 8.13 2.12 -11.32
C GLU A 584 7.76 3.31 -10.44
N ARG A 585 7.91 4.52 -10.99
CA ARG A 585 7.53 5.73 -10.26
C ARG A 585 6.03 5.69 -9.96
N PRO A 586 5.61 6.05 -8.74
CA PRO A 586 4.19 6.16 -8.42
C PRO A 586 3.52 7.18 -9.34
N GLU A 587 2.31 6.86 -9.84
CA GLU A 587 1.49 7.80 -10.59
C GLU A 587 0.93 8.86 -9.64
N LEU A 588 1.67 9.97 -9.49
CA LEU A 588 1.26 11.10 -8.67
C LEU A 588 0.57 12.15 -9.55
N GLU A 589 -0.64 12.57 -9.17
CA GLU A 589 -1.36 13.69 -9.83
C GLU A 589 -0.72 15.05 -9.46
N LEU A 590 0.49 15.29 -9.94
CA LEU A 590 1.23 16.54 -9.72
C LEU A 590 1.07 17.47 -10.91
N ASP A 591 1.00 18.78 -10.63
CA ASP A 591 1.05 19.78 -11.70
C ASP A 591 2.46 19.86 -12.33
N GLU A 592 2.53 20.28 -13.59
CA GLU A 592 3.80 20.32 -14.35
C GLU A 592 4.83 21.28 -13.72
N ASP A 593 4.40 22.36 -13.08
CA ASP A 593 5.30 23.35 -12.45
C ASP A 593 5.96 22.76 -11.19
N LEU A 594 5.20 21.97 -10.42
CA LEU A 594 5.66 21.23 -9.25
C LEU A 594 6.65 20.14 -9.64
N ILE A 595 6.34 19.34 -10.67
CA ILE A 595 7.26 18.32 -11.20
C ILE A 595 8.60 18.95 -11.59
N GLN A 596 8.56 20.06 -12.34
CA GLN A 596 9.77 20.78 -12.75
C GLN A 596 10.56 21.31 -11.54
N ALA A 597 9.88 21.86 -10.53
CA ALA A 597 10.53 22.34 -9.31
C ALA A 597 11.21 21.21 -8.53
N MET A 598 10.58 20.03 -8.47
CA MET A 598 11.12 18.83 -7.83
C MET A 598 12.34 18.28 -8.56
N ASP A 599 12.29 18.20 -9.89
CA ASP A 599 13.43 17.76 -10.71
C ASP A 599 14.63 18.72 -10.55
N GLU A 600 14.38 20.04 -10.52
CA GLU A 600 15.43 21.03 -10.26
C GLU A 600 16.02 20.92 -8.85
N MET A 601 15.20 20.58 -7.86
CA MET A 601 15.60 20.38 -6.47
C MET A 601 16.44 19.10 -6.33
N ALA A 602 15.96 17.97 -6.84
CA ALA A 602 16.70 16.70 -6.88
C ALA A 602 18.02 16.85 -7.64
N GLY A 603 18.03 17.57 -8.76
CA GLY A 603 19.24 17.88 -9.51
C GLY A 603 20.29 18.62 -8.68
N LYS A 604 19.89 19.64 -7.89
CA LYS A 604 20.82 20.37 -7.01
C LYS A 604 21.39 19.50 -5.90
N VAL A 605 20.57 18.61 -5.33
CA VAL A 605 21.03 17.63 -4.33
C VAL A 605 22.08 16.71 -4.95
N ILE A 606 21.79 16.13 -6.11
CA ILE A 606 22.72 15.25 -6.83
C ILE A 606 24.04 15.96 -7.15
N GLU A 607 24.00 17.20 -7.66
CA GLU A 607 25.23 17.97 -7.92
C GLU A 607 26.03 18.25 -6.64
N THR A 608 25.35 18.47 -5.53
CA THR A 608 26.00 18.66 -4.22
C THR A 608 26.71 17.39 -3.79
N LEU A 609 26.04 16.24 -3.86
CA LEU A 609 26.63 14.94 -3.54
C LEU A 609 27.81 14.57 -4.46
N ILE A 610 27.73 14.92 -5.76
CA ILE A 610 28.85 14.79 -6.70
C ILE A 610 30.02 15.69 -6.27
N GLY A 611 29.72 16.93 -5.87
CA GLY A 611 30.73 17.88 -5.38
C GLY A 611 31.53 17.33 -4.20
N TYR A 612 30.88 16.62 -3.28
CA TYR A 612 31.55 15.99 -2.13
C TYR A 612 32.22 14.64 -2.44
N GLY A 613 32.10 14.13 -3.66
CA GLY A 613 32.61 12.82 -4.06
C GLY A 613 31.83 11.64 -3.46
N ILE A 614 30.59 11.88 -3.00
CA ILE A 614 29.67 10.83 -2.55
C ILE A 614 29.02 10.15 -3.76
N LEU A 615 28.77 10.92 -4.82
CA LEU A 615 28.38 10.45 -6.14
C LEU A 615 29.47 10.77 -7.16
N GLU A 616 29.49 10.05 -8.25
CA GLU A 616 30.36 10.29 -9.40
C GLU A 616 29.53 10.44 -10.68
N ARG A 617 30.15 10.98 -11.73
CA ARG A 617 29.56 10.94 -13.07
C ARG A 617 30.11 9.75 -13.83
N ALA A 618 29.23 8.88 -14.30
CA ALA A 618 29.55 7.81 -15.23
C ALA A 618 29.99 8.36 -16.60
N ALA A 619 30.47 7.47 -17.47
CA ALA A 619 31.02 7.84 -18.78
C ALA A 619 29.98 8.49 -19.72
N ASP A 620 28.70 8.21 -19.53
CA ASP A 620 27.57 8.80 -20.25
C ASP A 620 27.05 10.10 -19.60
N GLY A 621 27.64 10.53 -18.49
CA GLY A 621 27.26 11.72 -17.73
C GLY A 621 26.18 11.51 -16.68
N SER A 622 25.62 10.29 -16.57
CA SER A 622 24.67 9.95 -15.52
C SER A 622 25.33 9.91 -14.14
N PRO A 623 24.60 10.25 -13.06
CA PRO A 623 25.11 10.05 -11.70
C PRO A 623 25.23 8.56 -11.40
N ASN A 624 26.27 8.18 -10.67
CA ASN A 624 26.51 6.82 -10.20
C ASN A 624 27.04 6.85 -8.77
N VAL A 625 26.60 5.91 -7.93
CA VAL A 625 27.12 5.79 -6.56
C VAL A 625 28.37 4.90 -6.56
N PRO A 626 29.51 5.35 -6.01
CA PRO A 626 30.64 4.47 -5.75
C PRO A 626 30.27 3.38 -4.74
N ARG A 627 30.79 2.16 -4.92
CA ARG A 627 30.38 0.98 -4.14
C ARG A 627 30.43 1.17 -2.61
N HIS A 628 31.44 1.86 -2.10
CA HIS A 628 31.61 2.10 -0.66
C HIS A 628 30.54 3.02 -0.05
N PHE A 629 29.81 3.78 -0.88
CA PHE A 629 28.70 4.63 -0.45
C PHE A 629 27.32 4.02 -0.69
N HIS A 630 27.21 2.89 -1.43
CA HIS A 630 25.92 2.26 -1.76
C HIS A 630 25.04 2.07 -0.53
N ARG A 631 25.59 1.42 0.51
CA ARG A 631 24.90 1.15 1.76
C ARG A 631 24.40 2.43 2.44
N ILE A 632 25.23 3.47 2.48
CA ILE A 632 24.91 4.70 3.20
C ILE A 632 23.95 5.60 2.45
N VAL A 633 24.07 5.66 1.12
CA VAL A 633 23.12 6.39 0.27
C VAL A 633 21.75 5.72 0.33
N ALA A 634 21.68 4.38 0.25
CA ALA A 634 20.45 3.64 0.42
C ALA A 634 19.85 3.82 1.83
N GLY A 635 20.69 3.70 2.87
CA GLY A 635 20.28 3.94 4.26
C GLY A 635 19.71 5.33 4.48
N ALA A 636 20.33 6.38 3.94
CA ALA A 636 19.82 7.74 4.06
C ALA A 636 18.46 7.93 3.36
N ALA A 637 18.22 7.24 2.24
CA ALA A 637 16.93 7.24 1.56
C ALA A 637 15.85 6.46 2.35
N VAL A 638 16.19 5.34 3.00
CA VAL A 638 15.26 4.65 3.92
C VAL A 638 14.92 5.54 5.12
N VAL A 639 15.91 6.19 5.73
CA VAL A 639 15.66 7.12 6.84
C VAL A 639 14.83 8.33 6.39
N LEU A 640 14.99 8.79 5.14
CA LEU A 640 14.14 9.84 4.58
C LEU A 640 12.67 9.43 4.48
N LEU A 641 12.39 8.16 4.15
CA LEU A 641 11.03 7.63 4.06
C LEU A 641 10.40 7.38 5.43
N THR A 642 11.21 7.19 6.47
CA THR A 642 10.78 6.77 7.82
C THR A 642 10.89 7.86 8.88
N GLY A 643 11.52 8.99 8.56
CA GLY A 643 11.70 10.13 9.46
C GLY A 643 10.41 10.86 9.85
N TRP A 644 9.25 10.22 9.75
CA TRP A 644 7.94 10.74 10.13
C TRP A 644 7.37 9.85 11.24
N GLY A 645 7.54 10.33 12.48
CA GLY A 645 7.12 9.68 13.72
C GLY A 645 7.78 10.31 14.97
N HIS A 646 8.94 10.94 14.81
CA HIS A 646 9.69 11.54 15.92
C HIS A 646 10.19 12.97 15.65
N GLU A 647 9.26 13.92 15.48
CA GLU A 647 9.56 15.33 15.76
C GLU A 647 8.55 15.94 16.74
N GLU A 648 8.96 15.89 18.01
CA GLU A 648 8.67 16.83 19.11
C GLU A 648 7.25 17.41 19.24
N ASN A 649 6.50 16.82 20.18
CA ASN A 649 5.58 17.54 21.06
C ASN A 649 6.35 18.31 22.17
#